data_AF-A0AA41RS35-F1
#
_entry.id   AF-A0AA41RS35-F1
#
_cell.length_a   1.000
_cell.length_b   1.000
_cell.length_c   1.000
_cell.angle_alpha   90.00
_cell.angle_beta   90.00
_cell.angle_gamma   90.00
#
_symmetry.space_group_name_H-M   'P 1'
#
loop_
_entity.id
_entity.type
_entity.pdbx_description
1 polymer ?
#
loop_
_entity_poly.entity_id
_entity_poly.type
_entity_poly.pdbx_seq_one_letter_code
_entity_poly.pdbx_strand_id
1 'polypeptide(L)'
;MRRLFASNILVSGMQGLGAEIAKNLILAGVKSVTLHDEGNVELWDLSSNFIFSEDDVGKNRAVASVVKLQELNNAVLISALSAPLTTDQLSNFQAVVFTDVSLEKAFEFDEFCRSQEPPIAFIKTEVRGLFGSVFCDFGPKFIVLDVDGEEPHTGIIASISNDNPALVSCVDDERLEFQDGDLVLFSEVQGMPELNDGKPRKVKNTRPYSFNLDEDTTNYGPYARGGIVTQVKQPKLLNFKSLREALKDPGDFLLSDFSKFDRPPLLHLAFQALDKFTSELQRFPVAGSEQDADKLISVAIAINDASGDARLEEVDKKILRHFAFGARAVLNPMAAMFGGIVGQEVMKACSGKFHPLYQFFYFDSLESLPTEPLDPSDLKPQSSRYDAQISVFGSKIQKKLEDAKVFMVGSGALGCEFLKNLALMGVCCNQQGKLTITDDDVIEKSNLSRQFLFRDWNIGQGKSTVAASAASSINPSLHVEALQNRASPETESVFNDAFWENLDVVINALDNVNARMYMDQRCLYFQKPLLESGTLGAKCNTQMVIPHLTENYGASRDPPEKQAPMCTVHSFPHNIDHCLTWARSEFEGLLEKTPAEVNAYLSNRSEYNSAMKTAGDAQARDNLERVVECLDSERCESFQDCITWARL
;
A
#
# COMPACT_ATOMS: atom_id res chain seq x y z
N MET A 1 -2.44 7.67 -14.88
CA MET A 1 -1.03 7.85 -15.31
C MET A 1 -0.77 9.11 -16.12
N ARG A 2 -1.37 9.33 -17.31
CA ARG A 2 -1.05 10.53 -18.13
C ARG A 2 -1.15 11.88 -17.39
N ARG A 3 -2.20 12.08 -16.58
CA ARG A 3 -2.35 13.29 -15.75
C ARG A 3 -1.21 13.43 -14.73
N LEU A 4 -0.84 12.33 -14.07
CA LEU A 4 0.21 12.29 -13.06
C LEU A 4 1.59 12.62 -13.64
N PHE A 5 1.89 12.09 -14.83
CA PHE A 5 3.15 12.35 -15.56
C PHE A 5 3.29 13.81 -16.00
N ALA A 6 2.22 14.61 -15.91
CA ALA A 6 2.22 16.04 -16.18
C ALA A 6 2.21 16.90 -14.90
N SER A 7 2.09 16.30 -13.71
CA SER A 7 1.97 17.01 -12.44
C SER A 7 3.31 17.31 -11.79
N ASN A 8 3.57 18.58 -11.49
CA ASN A 8 4.64 19.04 -10.62
C ASN A 8 4.13 19.07 -9.17
N ILE A 9 4.87 18.48 -8.24
CA ILE A 9 4.49 18.39 -6.82
C ILE A 9 5.54 19.11 -5.95
N LEU A 10 5.08 19.84 -4.94
CA LEU A 10 5.93 20.37 -3.87
C LEU A 10 5.80 19.51 -2.61
N VAL A 11 6.91 19.15 -1.98
CA VAL A 11 6.98 18.55 -0.65
C VAL A 11 7.81 19.47 0.26
N SER A 12 7.16 20.08 1.25
CA SER A 12 7.75 21.02 2.20
C SER A 12 7.90 20.40 3.59
N GLY A 13 9.13 20.33 4.07
CA GLY A 13 9.57 19.58 5.23
C GLY A 13 10.17 18.24 4.78
N MET A 14 11.46 18.06 5.01
CA MET A 14 12.27 16.91 4.58
C MET A 14 12.85 16.14 5.79
N GLN A 15 12.08 16.07 6.87
CA GLN A 15 12.25 15.05 7.91
C GLN A 15 11.79 13.67 7.37
N GLY A 16 11.72 12.63 8.22
CA GLY A 16 11.34 11.28 7.78
C GLY A 16 10.02 11.21 7.02
N LEU A 17 8.98 11.92 7.47
CA LEU A 17 7.67 11.94 6.80
C LEU A 17 7.76 12.50 5.38
N GLY A 18 8.45 13.62 5.19
CA GLY A 18 8.65 14.22 3.88
C GLY A 18 9.45 13.34 2.92
N ALA A 19 10.48 12.67 3.45
CA ALA A 19 11.26 11.70 2.68
C ALA A 19 10.41 10.53 2.14
N GLU A 20 9.51 9.99 2.98
CA GLU A 20 8.59 8.91 2.58
C GLU A 20 7.59 9.37 1.52
N ILE A 21 7.01 10.56 1.69
CA ILE A 21 6.09 11.14 0.71
C ILE A 21 6.82 11.33 -0.63
N ALA A 22 7.98 11.98 -0.62
CA ALA A 22 8.78 12.22 -1.83
C ALA A 22 9.14 10.91 -2.53
N LYS A 23 9.62 9.90 -1.80
CA LYS A 23 9.92 8.55 -2.32
C LYS A 23 8.74 7.96 -3.09
N ASN A 24 7.56 7.94 -2.48
CA ASN A 24 6.37 7.37 -3.11
C ASN A 24 5.96 8.13 -4.38
N LEU A 25 6.04 9.46 -4.38
CA LEU A 25 5.72 10.29 -5.55
C LEU A 25 6.69 10.09 -6.72
N ILE A 26 7.98 9.95 -6.41
CA ILE A 26 9.03 9.72 -7.41
C ILE A 26 8.85 8.34 -8.05
N LEU A 27 8.61 7.30 -7.25
CA LEU A 27 8.35 5.95 -7.75
C LEU A 27 7.05 5.86 -8.56
N ALA A 28 6.03 6.64 -8.16
CA ALA A 28 4.78 6.76 -8.90
C ALA A 28 4.95 7.46 -10.27
N GLY A 29 6.04 8.18 -10.48
CA GLY A 29 6.41 8.76 -11.77
C GLY A 29 5.74 10.09 -12.08
N VAL A 30 5.52 10.97 -11.09
CA VAL A 30 5.05 12.35 -11.35
C VAL A 30 6.04 13.12 -12.26
N LYS A 31 5.64 14.28 -12.82
CA LYS A 31 6.53 15.05 -13.70
C LYS A 31 7.79 15.53 -12.98
N SER A 32 7.60 16.14 -11.82
CA SER A 32 8.68 16.64 -10.99
C SER A 32 8.29 16.69 -9.53
N VAL A 33 9.27 16.55 -8.64
CA VAL A 33 9.12 16.79 -7.20
C VAL A 33 10.10 17.89 -6.79
N THR A 34 9.58 19.00 -6.29
CA THR A 34 10.38 20.03 -5.64
C THR A 34 10.35 19.80 -4.14
N LEU A 35 11.53 19.68 -3.55
CA LEU A 35 11.74 19.50 -2.12
C LEU A 35 11.98 20.87 -1.49
N HIS A 36 11.35 21.16 -0.37
CA HIS A 36 11.58 22.39 0.39
C HIS A 36 11.88 22.08 1.85
N ASP A 37 12.94 22.66 2.41
CA ASP A 37 13.21 22.65 3.85
C ASP A 37 14.20 23.78 4.16
N GLU A 38 13.95 24.56 5.21
CA GLU A 38 14.85 25.63 5.67
C GLU A 38 15.91 25.12 6.65
N GLY A 39 15.66 23.96 7.27
CA GLY A 39 16.50 23.37 8.30
C GLY A 39 17.66 22.54 7.76
N ASN A 40 18.58 22.24 8.68
CA ASN A 40 19.72 21.36 8.44
C ASN A 40 19.44 19.97 8.99
N VAL A 41 20.09 18.96 8.42
CA VAL A 41 20.09 17.59 8.92
C VAL A 41 20.65 17.58 10.34
N GLU A 42 19.86 17.02 11.27
CA GLU A 42 20.23 16.74 12.65
C GLU A 42 20.33 15.22 12.84
N LEU A 43 21.09 14.76 13.85
CA LEU A 43 21.07 13.34 14.25
C LEU A 43 19.66 12.85 14.59
N TRP A 44 18.80 13.74 15.08
CA TRP A 44 17.38 13.48 15.35
C TRP A 44 16.62 12.98 14.11
N ASP A 45 16.97 13.49 12.92
CA ASP A 45 16.29 13.16 11.67
C ASP A 45 16.58 11.72 11.22
N LEU A 46 17.75 11.16 11.59
CA LEU A 46 18.19 9.83 11.18
C LEU A 46 17.38 8.69 11.82
N SER A 47 16.52 9.00 12.80
CA SER A 47 15.57 8.04 13.39
C SER A 47 14.47 7.64 12.42
N SER A 48 14.17 8.48 11.42
CA SER A 48 13.10 8.21 10.45
C SER A 48 13.44 8.56 9.00
N ASN A 49 14.53 9.28 8.76
CA ASN A 49 14.93 9.62 7.41
C ASN A 49 15.98 8.64 6.89
N PHE A 50 15.58 7.77 5.96
CA PHE A 50 16.45 6.79 5.29
C PHE A 50 17.41 7.42 4.27
N ILE A 51 17.23 8.71 3.96
CA ILE A 51 18.07 9.41 2.99
C ILE A 51 19.38 9.82 3.64
N PHE A 52 19.38 10.24 4.90
CA PHE A 52 20.57 10.87 5.51
C PHE A 52 21.49 9.86 6.20
N SER A 53 22.78 10.18 6.17
CA SER A 53 23.82 9.55 6.97
C SER A 53 24.38 10.55 7.98
N GLU A 54 25.23 10.10 8.90
CA GLU A 54 25.88 10.99 9.88
C GLU A 54 26.75 12.06 9.18
N ASP A 55 27.31 11.74 8.00
CA ASP A 55 28.09 12.67 7.16
C ASP A 55 27.24 13.79 6.51
N ASP A 56 25.92 13.69 6.59
CA ASP A 56 24.99 14.69 6.08
C ASP A 56 24.59 15.73 7.13
N VAL A 57 24.91 15.49 8.42
CA VAL A 57 24.58 16.41 9.52
C VAL A 57 25.15 17.81 9.26
N GLY A 58 24.29 18.82 9.42
CA GLY A 58 24.61 20.23 9.15
C GLY A 58 24.38 20.69 7.71
N LYS A 59 24.16 19.78 6.74
CA LYS A 59 23.71 20.16 5.38
C LYS A 59 22.22 20.49 5.41
N ASN A 60 21.75 21.34 4.49
CA ASN A 60 20.32 21.59 4.33
C ASN A 60 19.59 20.30 3.90
N ARG A 61 18.46 19.97 4.55
CA ARG A 61 17.74 18.69 4.33
C ARG A 61 17.24 18.51 2.90
N ALA A 62 16.63 19.55 2.32
CA ALA A 62 16.13 19.47 0.95
C ALA A 62 17.26 19.29 -0.06
N VAL A 63 18.34 20.07 0.06
CA VAL A 63 19.51 19.96 -0.83
C VAL A 63 20.20 18.60 -0.69
N ALA A 64 20.40 18.11 0.54
CA ALA A 64 21.01 16.81 0.80
C ALA A 64 20.19 15.63 0.25
N SER A 65 18.88 15.82 0.05
CA SER A 65 17.98 14.77 -0.43
C SER A 65 18.00 14.55 -1.94
N VAL A 66 18.35 15.57 -2.73
CA VAL A 66 18.16 15.55 -4.20
C VAL A 66 18.86 14.38 -4.87
N VAL A 67 20.16 14.18 -4.59
CA VAL A 67 20.97 13.17 -5.30
C VAL A 67 20.42 11.76 -5.04
N LYS A 68 20.20 11.42 -3.76
CA LYS A 68 19.74 10.09 -3.36
C LYS A 68 18.33 9.78 -3.86
N LEU A 69 17.45 10.77 -3.88
CA LEU A 69 16.09 10.61 -4.40
C LEU A 69 16.05 10.56 -5.94
N GLN A 70 16.97 11.23 -6.63
CA GLN A 70 17.00 11.26 -8.10
C GLN A 70 17.29 9.87 -8.68
N GLU A 71 18.05 9.06 -7.96
CA GLU A 71 18.36 7.67 -8.34
C GLU A 71 17.16 6.72 -8.31
N LEU A 72 16.07 7.08 -7.62
CA LEU A 72 14.87 6.23 -7.53
C LEU A 72 14.14 6.16 -8.88
N ASN A 73 14.07 7.28 -9.59
CA ASN A 73 13.41 7.35 -10.89
C ASN A 73 13.99 8.49 -11.74
N ASN A 74 14.78 8.12 -12.74
CA ASN A 74 15.43 9.07 -13.66
C ASN A 74 14.44 9.84 -14.56
N ALA A 75 13.17 9.42 -14.63
CA ALA A 75 12.14 10.13 -15.39
C ALA A 75 11.48 11.29 -14.61
N VAL A 76 11.67 11.35 -13.29
CA VAL A 76 11.10 12.40 -12.44
C VAL A 76 12.19 13.43 -12.16
N LEU A 77 11.90 14.70 -12.47
CA LEU A 77 12.83 15.79 -12.18
C LEU A 77 12.77 16.16 -10.69
N ILE A 78 13.91 16.17 -10.01
CA ILE A 78 14.00 16.56 -8.61
C ILE A 78 14.77 17.86 -8.44
N SER A 79 14.21 18.78 -7.67
CA SER A 79 14.84 20.06 -7.34
C SER A 79 14.66 20.38 -5.86
N ALA A 80 15.45 21.32 -5.34
CA ALA A 80 15.37 21.74 -3.94
C ALA A 80 15.25 23.27 -3.82
N LEU A 81 14.49 23.70 -2.81
CA LEU A 81 14.38 25.07 -2.32
C LEU A 81 14.79 25.09 -0.85
N SER A 82 15.67 26.00 -0.48
CA SER A 82 16.16 26.15 0.91
C SER A 82 15.86 27.52 1.51
N ALA A 83 15.18 28.39 0.75
CA ALA A 83 14.75 29.70 1.19
C ALA A 83 13.25 29.67 1.53
N PRO A 84 12.76 30.56 2.41
CA PRO A 84 11.35 30.60 2.78
C PRO A 84 10.42 30.63 1.57
N LEU A 85 9.39 29.79 1.60
CA LEU A 85 8.40 29.72 0.53
C LEU A 85 7.53 30.98 0.46
N THR A 86 7.23 31.38 -0.78
CA THR A 86 6.27 32.43 -1.11
C THR A 86 5.07 31.82 -1.81
N THR A 87 3.91 32.48 -1.73
CA THR A 87 2.69 32.05 -2.42
C THR A 87 2.90 31.97 -3.94
N ASP A 88 3.62 32.92 -4.53
CA ASP A 88 3.87 32.96 -5.98
C ASP A 88 4.58 31.68 -6.47
N GLN A 89 5.48 31.10 -5.68
CA GLN A 89 6.14 29.84 -6.03
C GLN A 89 5.16 28.67 -6.10
N LEU A 90 4.09 28.67 -5.29
CA LEU A 90 3.11 27.59 -5.23
C LEU A 90 2.36 27.43 -6.55
N SER A 91 2.18 28.51 -7.31
CA SER A 91 1.49 28.52 -8.62
C SER A 91 2.06 27.55 -9.67
N ASN A 92 3.29 27.06 -9.46
CA ASN A 92 3.97 26.13 -10.37
C ASN A 92 3.56 24.66 -10.16
N PHE A 93 2.80 24.35 -9.11
CA PHE A 93 2.48 22.98 -8.69
C PHE A 93 1.00 22.65 -8.84
N GLN A 94 0.71 21.36 -9.05
CA GLN A 94 -0.65 20.83 -9.05
C GLN A 94 -1.09 20.37 -7.65
N ALA A 95 -0.13 19.96 -6.82
CA ALA A 95 -0.36 19.69 -5.42
C ALA A 95 0.84 20.15 -4.58
N VAL A 96 0.55 20.60 -3.37
CA VAL A 96 1.53 21.04 -2.37
C VAL A 96 1.30 20.27 -1.08
N VAL A 97 2.38 19.71 -0.53
CA VAL A 97 2.34 18.94 0.71
C VAL A 97 3.22 19.61 1.75
N PHE A 98 2.67 19.86 2.92
CA PHE A 98 3.37 20.46 4.05
C PHE A 98 3.42 19.49 5.22
N THR A 99 4.63 19.10 5.62
CA THR A 99 4.88 18.24 6.79
C THR A 99 5.38 19.00 8.01
N ASP A 100 5.85 20.23 7.79
CA ASP A 100 6.38 21.14 8.82
C ASP A 100 6.09 22.57 8.39
N VAL A 101 5.00 23.15 8.91
CA VAL A 101 4.55 24.50 8.59
C VAL A 101 3.77 25.08 9.76
N SER A 102 3.98 26.38 10.07
CA SER A 102 3.18 27.05 11.09
C SER A 102 1.72 27.17 10.66
N LEU A 103 0.80 27.13 11.62
CA LEU A 103 -0.63 27.22 11.33
C LEU A 103 -1.01 28.51 10.58
N GLU A 104 -0.37 29.63 10.90
CA GLU A 104 -0.59 30.91 10.22
C GLU A 104 -0.21 30.84 8.74
N LYS A 105 0.95 30.25 8.42
CA LYS A 105 1.40 30.04 7.04
C LYS A 105 0.57 29.00 6.31
N ALA A 106 0.14 27.94 7.01
CA ALA A 106 -0.77 26.95 6.44
C ALA A 106 -2.08 27.59 5.98
N PHE A 107 -2.66 28.52 6.75
CA PHE A 107 -3.84 29.26 6.32
C PHE A 107 -3.58 30.15 5.10
N GLU A 108 -2.44 30.85 5.07
CA GLU A 108 -2.07 31.68 3.92
C GLU A 108 -1.92 30.85 2.64
N PHE A 109 -1.24 29.72 2.73
CA PHE A 109 -0.99 28.84 1.58
C PHE A 109 -2.24 28.11 1.11
N ASP A 110 -3.08 27.61 2.02
CA ASP A 110 -4.35 26.97 1.69
C ASP A 110 -5.29 27.93 0.94
N GLU A 111 -5.50 29.14 1.46
CA GLU A 111 -6.35 30.15 0.81
C GLU A 111 -5.77 30.57 -0.57
N PHE A 112 -4.44 30.72 -0.67
CA PHE A 112 -3.81 30.98 -1.96
C PHE A 112 -4.05 29.83 -2.96
N CYS A 113 -3.85 28.58 -2.55
CA CYS A 113 -4.08 27.40 -3.37
C CYS A 113 -5.52 27.31 -3.88
N ARG A 114 -6.50 27.62 -3.02
CA ARG A 114 -7.93 27.68 -3.37
C ARG A 114 -8.26 28.77 -4.38
N SER A 115 -7.53 29.89 -4.35
CA SER A 115 -7.77 31.04 -5.24
C SER A 115 -7.26 30.84 -6.67
N GLN A 116 -6.48 29.79 -6.93
CA GLN A 116 -5.95 29.49 -8.26
C GLN A 116 -7.02 28.85 -9.17
N GLU A 117 -6.80 28.94 -10.49
CA GLU A 117 -7.66 28.32 -11.50
C GLU A 117 -6.83 27.47 -12.48
N PRO A 118 -6.91 26.12 -12.43
CA PRO A 118 -7.64 25.33 -11.44
C PRO A 118 -7.03 25.45 -10.02
N PRO A 119 -7.80 25.15 -8.95
CA PRO A 119 -7.26 25.13 -7.59
C PRO A 119 -6.08 24.18 -7.45
N ILE A 120 -5.09 24.57 -6.67
CA ILE A 120 -3.95 23.72 -6.30
C ILE A 120 -4.39 22.84 -5.13
N ALA A 121 -4.12 21.54 -5.20
CA ALA A 121 -4.42 20.65 -4.07
C ALA A 121 -3.48 20.92 -2.90
N PHE A 122 -4.03 21.23 -1.74
CA PHE A 122 -3.30 21.48 -0.51
C PHE A 122 -3.42 20.28 0.44
N ILE A 123 -2.29 19.81 0.97
CA ILE A 123 -2.25 18.75 1.98
C ILE A 123 -1.34 19.19 3.13
N LYS A 124 -1.88 19.19 4.35
CA LYS A 124 -1.09 19.34 5.60
C LYS A 124 -1.07 17.98 6.29
N THR A 125 0.11 17.50 6.69
CA THR A 125 0.23 16.24 7.41
C THR A 125 1.31 16.33 8.48
N GLU A 126 1.15 15.63 9.58
CA GLU A 126 2.12 15.63 10.65
C GLU A 126 2.21 14.25 11.31
N VAL A 127 3.42 13.87 11.73
CA VAL A 127 3.66 12.74 12.62
C VAL A 127 4.30 13.28 13.89
N ARG A 128 3.72 12.94 15.03
CA ARG A 128 4.07 13.43 16.37
C ARG A 128 4.11 12.22 17.31
N GLY A 129 5.24 11.52 17.33
CA GLY A 129 5.44 10.28 18.06
C GLY A 129 4.55 9.18 17.51
N LEU A 130 3.66 8.67 18.34
CA LEU A 130 2.68 7.63 17.99
C LEU A 130 1.37 8.18 17.41
N PHE A 131 1.31 9.50 17.16
CA PHE A 131 0.13 10.18 16.63
C PHE A 131 0.42 10.73 15.25
N GLY A 132 -0.60 10.79 14.40
CA GLY A 132 -0.49 11.45 13.11
C GLY A 132 -1.79 12.08 12.65
N SER A 133 -1.65 13.08 11.78
CA SER A 133 -2.77 13.79 11.16
C SER A 133 -2.54 14.00 9.67
N VAL A 134 -3.64 13.96 8.90
CA VAL A 134 -3.69 14.41 7.51
C VAL A 134 -4.91 15.31 7.34
N PHE A 135 -4.72 16.44 6.67
CA PHE A 135 -5.77 17.30 6.15
C PHE A 135 -5.60 17.44 4.65
N CYS A 136 -6.69 17.29 3.90
CA CYS A 136 -6.72 17.50 2.45
C CYS A 136 -7.72 18.61 2.10
N ASP A 137 -7.31 19.53 1.24
CA ASP A 137 -8.17 20.48 0.53
C ASP A 137 -7.84 20.47 -0.97
N PHE A 138 -8.72 19.87 -1.77
CA PHE A 138 -8.58 19.81 -3.23
C PHE A 138 -9.43 20.86 -3.95
N GLY A 139 -9.83 21.90 -3.22
CA GLY A 139 -10.61 23.02 -3.70
C GLY A 139 -12.12 22.82 -3.59
N PRO A 140 -12.89 23.90 -3.79
CA PRO A 140 -14.33 23.92 -3.58
C PRO A 140 -15.12 23.06 -4.58
N LYS A 141 -14.49 22.60 -5.66
CA LYS A 141 -15.13 21.78 -6.71
C LYS A 141 -14.15 20.74 -7.24
N PHE A 142 -14.00 19.64 -6.51
CA PHE A 142 -13.15 18.52 -6.92
C PHE A 142 -13.99 17.39 -7.53
N ILE A 143 -13.66 16.95 -8.73
CA ILE A 143 -14.36 15.86 -9.43
C ILE A 143 -13.57 14.56 -9.27
N VAL A 144 -14.16 13.60 -8.56
CA VAL A 144 -13.71 12.21 -8.48
C VAL A 144 -14.35 11.44 -9.63
N LEU A 145 -13.54 10.92 -10.55
CA LEU A 145 -13.99 10.17 -11.73
C LEU A 145 -14.33 8.71 -11.41
N ASP A 146 -13.70 8.16 -10.37
CA ASP A 146 -13.84 6.77 -9.95
C ASP A 146 -13.62 6.73 -8.43
N VAL A 147 -14.64 6.32 -7.68
CA VAL A 147 -14.70 6.52 -6.23
C VAL A 147 -14.00 5.39 -5.46
N ASP A 148 -14.12 4.15 -5.92
CA ASP A 148 -13.63 2.96 -5.22
C ASP A 148 -12.46 2.28 -5.96
N GLY A 149 -12.29 2.54 -7.25
CA GLY A 149 -11.29 1.90 -8.10
C GLY A 149 -11.58 0.45 -8.47
N GLU A 150 -12.73 -0.09 -8.10
CA GLU A 150 -13.22 -1.39 -8.54
C GLU A 150 -13.67 -1.31 -10.00
N GLU A 151 -13.44 -2.39 -10.75
CA GLU A 151 -13.89 -2.49 -12.14
C GLU A 151 -15.43 -2.42 -12.21
N PRO A 152 -16.01 -1.77 -13.24
CA PRO A 152 -17.45 -1.72 -13.40
C PRO A 152 -18.05 -3.14 -13.47
N HIS A 153 -19.01 -3.43 -12.60
CA HIS A 153 -19.65 -4.75 -12.57
C HIS A 153 -20.39 -5.04 -13.89
N THR A 154 -20.35 -6.29 -14.34
CA THR A 154 -21.01 -6.75 -15.56
C THR A 154 -21.86 -7.98 -15.31
N GLY A 155 -22.94 -8.16 -16.07
CA GLY A 155 -23.77 -9.37 -16.03
C GLY A 155 -24.28 -9.75 -17.41
N ILE A 156 -24.45 -11.06 -17.64
CA ILE A 156 -25.07 -11.59 -18.86
C ILE A 156 -26.58 -11.71 -18.63
N ILE A 157 -27.37 -11.16 -19.53
CA ILE A 157 -28.83 -11.07 -19.39
C ILE A 157 -29.47 -12.38 -19.83
N ALA A 158 -30.29 -12.95 -18.94
CA ALA A 158 -31.12 -14.12 -19.21
C ALA A 158 -32.53 -13.73 -19.69
N SER A 159 -33.12 -12.68 -19.10
CA SER A 159 -34.43 -12.17 -19.52
C SER A 159 -34.69 -10.74 -19.05
N ILE A 160 -35.56 -10.03 -19.76
CA ILE A 160 -36.08 -8.71 -19.37
C ILE A 160 -37.61 -8.71 -19.55
N SER A 161 -38.36 -8.27 -18.53
CA SER A 161 -39.81 -8.14 -18.62
C SER A 161 -40.24 -6.80 -19.24
N ASN A 162 -41.38 -6.77 -19.93
CA ASN A 162 -42.02 -5.55 -20.44
C ASN A 162 -42.95 -4.95 -19.38
N ASP A 163 -42.40 -4.53 -18.25
CA ASP A 163 -43.15 -3.98 -17.11
C ASP A 163 -42.65 -2.58 -16.70
N ASN A 164 -43.32 -2.01 -15.69
CA ASN A 164 -42.94 -0.79 -15.00
C ASN A 164 -43.01 -1.00 -13.46
N PRO A 165 -41.87 -1.23 -12.77
CA PRO A 165 -40.51 -1.31 -13.31
C PRO A 165 -40.22 -2.65 -13.99
N ALA A 166 -39.40 -2.64 -15.04
CA ALA A 166 -38.94 -3.87 -15.71
C ALA A 166 -38.11 -4.75 -14.77
N LEU A 167 -38.31 -6.07 -14.80
CA LEU A 167 -37.44 -7.02 -14.10
C LEU A 167 -36.38 -7.54 -15.07
N VAL A 168 -35.11 -7.38 -14.70
CA VAL A 168 -33.97 -7.94 -15.41
C VAL A 168 -33.43 -9.12 -14.61
N SER A 169 -33.29 -10.27 -15.25
CA SER A 169 -32.65 -11.46 -14.69
C SER A 169 -31.36 -11.74 -15.45
N CYS A 170 -30.28 -12.04 -14.72
CA CYS A 170 -28.99 -12.40 -15.28
C CYS A 170 -28.74 -13.91 -15.12
N VAL A 171 -27.74 -14.43 -15.83
CA VAL A 171 -27.31 -15.83 -15.73
C VAL A 171 -26.77 -16.10 -14.32
N ASP A 172 -27.11 -17.26 -13.76
CA ASP A 172 -26.83 -17.62 -12.35
C ASP A 172 -25.37 -18.00 -12.06
N ASP A 173 -24.47 -17.91 -13.05
CA ASP A 173 -23.06 -18.32 -12.94
C ASP A 173 -22.25 -17.36 -12.06
N GLU A 174 -22.58 -16.07 -12.07
CA GLU A 174 -21.94 -15.05 -11.23
C GLU A 174 -22.99 -14.15 -10.55
N ARG A 175 -22.73 -13.84 -9.28
CA ARG A 175 -23.58 -12.90 -8.54
C ARG A 175 -23.37 -11.49 -9.06
N LEU A 176 -24.47 -10.79 -9.31
CA LEU A 176 -24.48 -9.36 -9.52
C LEU A 176 -24.13 -8.63 -8.22
N GLU A 177 -23.21 -7.69 -8.33
CA GLU A 177 -22.75 -6.84 -7.22
C GLU A 177 -23.31 -5.40 -7.32
N PHE A 178 -24.34 -5.19 -8.15
CA PHE A 178 -25.02 -3.91 -8.25
C PHE A 178 -25.69 -3.51 -6.94
N GLN A 179 -25.69 -2.20 -6.66
CA GLN A 179 -26.40 -1.60 -5.53
C GLN A 179 -27.57 -0.75 -6.01
N ASP A 180 -28.58 -0.61 -5.14
CA ASP A 180 -29.73 0.26 -5.44
C ASP A 180 -29.28 1.71 -5.68
N GLY A 181 -29.65 2.22 -6.85
CA GLY A 181 -29.26 3.55 -7.31
C GLY A 181 -28.11 3.59 -8.29
N ASP A 182 -27.40 2.47 -8.50
CA ASP A 182 -26.41 2.38 -9.57
C ASP A 182 -27.02 2.65 -10.94
N LEU A 183 -26.17 3.13 -11.86
CA LEU A 183 -26.53 3.26 -13.25
C LEU A 183 -25.92 2.13 -14.06
N VAL A 184 -26.64 1.64 -15.06
CA VAL A 184 -26.19 0.58 -15.96
C VAL A 184 -26.45 0.92 -17.42
N LEU A 185 -25.65 0.34 -18.31
CA LEU A 185 -25.82 0.32 -19.76
C LEU A 185 -26.13 -1.09 -20.23
N PHE A 186 -26.86 -1.17 -21.34
CA PHE A 186 -27.18 -2.42 -22.01
C PHE A 186 -26.50 -2.45 -23.37
N SER A 187 -26.06 -3.63 -23.76
CA SER A 187 -25.53 -3.93 -25.10
C SER A 187 -25.96 -5.32 -25.53
N GLU A 188 -26.02 -5.56 -26.84
CA GLU A 188 -26.34 -6.86 -27.44
C GLU A 188 -27.71 -7.46 -27.07
N VAL A 189 -28.64 -6.66 -26.51
CA VAL A 189 -29.99 -7.12 -26.18
C VAL A 189 -30.79 -7.31 -27.47
N GLN A 190 -31.23 -8.53 -27.78
CA GLN A 190 -32.07 -8.80 -28.94
C GLN A 190 -33.55 -8.77 -28.56
N GLY A 191 -34.39 -8.13 -29.38
CA GLY A 191 -35.84 -7.96 -29.14
C GLY A 191 -36.23 -6.64 -28.48
N MET A 192 -35.31 -6.03 -27.72
CA MET A 192 -35.46 -4.71 -27.08
C MET A 192 -34.35 -3.73 -27.53
N PRO A 193 -34.29 -3.32 -28.81
CA PRO A 193 -33.24 -2.43 -29.31
C PRO A 193 -33.17 -1.08 -28.59
N GLU A 194 -34.27 -0.64 -27.96
CA GLU A 194 -34.38 0.61 -27.19
C GLU A 194 -33.39 0.65 -26.01
N LEU A 195 -33.03 -0.52 -25.46
CA LEU A 195 -32.06 -0.62 -24.36
C LEU A 195 -30.61 -0.47 -24.84
N ASN A 196 -30.30 -0.78 -26.11
CA ASN A 196 -28.94 -0.68 -26.65
C ASN A 196 -28.56 0.74 -27.10
N ASP A 197 -29.25 1.76 -26.62
CA ASP A 197 -29.09 3.16 -27.05
C ASP A 197 -27.93 3.90 -26.37
N GLY A 198 -27.18 3.22 -25.49
CA GLY A 198 -26.06 3.80 -24.76
C GLY A 198 -26.47 4.78 -23.66
N LYS A 199 -27.76 4.83 -23.27
CA LYS A 199 -28.21 5.69 -22.17
C LYS A 199 -28.12 4.97 -20.81
N PRO A 200 -27.49 5.58 -19.79
CA PRO A 200 -27.46 5.02 -18.45
C PRO A 200 -28.86 4.96 -17.81
N ARG A 201 -29.15 3.86 -17.12
CA ARG A 201 -30.45 3.59 -16.51
C ARG A 201 -30.27 3.17 -15.06
N LYS A 202 -31.15 3.65 -14.18
CA LYS A 202 -31.04 3.43 -12.74
C LYS A 202 -31.58 2.07 -12.34
N VAL A 203 -30.86 1.35 -11.47
CA VAL A 203 -31.29 0.06 -10.92
C VAL A 203 -31.93 0.22 -9.54
N LYS A 204 -32.86 -0.68 -9.22
CA LYS A 204 -33.59 -0.77 -7.94
C LYS A 204 -33.82 -2.23 -7.55
N ASN A 205 -34.12 -2.50 -6.28
CA ASN A 205 -34.44 -3.84 -5.77
C ASN A 205 -33.40 -4.89 -6.21
N THR A 206 -32.12 -4.54 -6.11
CA THR A 206 -31.00 -5.39 -6.49
C THR A 206 -30.98 -6.68 -5.68
N ARG A 207 -30.81 -7.80 -6.37
CA ARG A 207 -30.68 -9.16 -5.84
C ARG A 207 -29.50 -9.85 -6.51
N PRO A 208 -29.00 -10.98 -5.97
CA PRO A 208 -27.82 -11.65 -6.51
C PRO A 208 -27.87 -12.01 -8.00
N TYR A 209 -29.04 -12.22 -8.60
CA TYR A 209 -29.17 -12.60 -10.02
C TYR A 209 -30.23 -11.78 -10.77
N SER A 210 -30.76 -10.72 -10.16
CA SER A 210 -31.81 -9.92 -10.77
C SER A 210 -31.92 -8.53 -10.17
N PHE A 211 -32.44 -7.58 -10.91
CA PHE A 211 -32.74 -6.24 -10.43
C PHE A 211 -33.92 -5.65 -11.21
N ASN A 212 -34.53 -4.59 -10.67
CA ASN A 212 -35.52 -3.80 -11.37
C ASN A 212 -34.88 -2.59 -12.05
N LEU A 213 -35.36 -2.27 -13.25
CA LEU A 213 -35.00 -1.05 -13.97
C LEU A 213 -35.96 0.07 -13.60
N ASP A 214 -35.46 1.25 -13.25
CA ASP A 214 -36.27 2.46 -13.01
C ASP A 214 -36.73 3.10 -14.33
N GLU A 215 -37.38 2.31 -15.17
CA GLU A 215 -37.84 2.69 -16.50
C GLU A 215 -39.06 1.87 -16.90
N ASP A 216 -39.99 2.51 -17.61
CA ASP A 216 -41.18 1.86 -18.15
C ASP A 216 -40.85 1.21 -19.50
N THR A 217 -40.83 -0.13 -19.51
CA THR A 217 -40.52 -0.92 -20.71
C THR A 217 -41.77 -1.51 -21.36
N THR A 218 -42.97 -1.11 -20.92
CA THR A 218 -44.26 -1.64 -21.41
C THR A 218 -44.44 -1.40 -22.91
N ASN A 219 -43.85 -0.31 -23.44
CA ASN A 219 -43.94 0.07 -24.86
C ASN A 219 -42.76 -0.43 -25.70
N TYR A 220 -41.82 -1.19 -25.13
CA TYR A 220 -40.66 -1.71 -25.86
C TYR A 220 -41.02 -3.01 -26.60
N GLY A 221 -40.17 -3.41 -27.55
CA GLY A 221 -40.26 -4.75 -28.12
C GLY A 221 -40.14 -5.84 -27.04
N PRO A 222 -40.68 -7.05 -27.24
CA PRO A 222 -40.48 -8.15 -26.30
C PRO A 222 -39.02 -8.64 -26.34
N TYR A 223 -38.45 -8.90 -25.16
CA TYR A 223 -37.12 -9.51 -25.07
C TYR A 223 -37.08 -10.85 -25.84
N ALA A 224 -36.05 -11.04 -26.66
CA ALA A 224 -35.84 -12.28 -27.41
C ALA A 224 -34.73 -13.14 -26.81
N ARG A 225 -33.51 -12.61 -26.68
CA ARG A 225 -32.32 -13.31 -26.15
C ARG A 225 -31.10 -12.39 -26.02
N GLY A 226 -30.08 -12.89 -25.34
CA GLY A 226 -28.77 -12.26 -25.22
C GLY A 226 -28.78 -10.98 -24.42
N GLY A 227 -27.65 -10.29 -24.45
CA GLY A 227 -27.47 -8.99 -23.83
C GLY A 227 -26.49 -9.01 -22.67
N ILE A 228 -25.79 -7.89 -22.51
CA ILE A 228 -24.84 -7.62 -21.43
C ILE A 228 -25.29 -6.34 -20.75
N VAL A 229 -25.33 -6.37 -19.42
CA VAL A 229 -25.50 -5.18 -18.58
C VAL A 229 -24.15 -4.81 -17.95
N THR A 230 -23.80 -3.52 -17.98
CA THR A 230 -22.53 -3.00 -17.45
C THR A 230 -22.78 -1.77 -16.57
N GLN A 231 -22.21 -1.75 -15.37
CA GLN A 231 -22.28 -0.61 -14.46
C GLN A 231 -21.64 0.64 -15.08
N VAL A 232 -22.21 1.80 -14.80
CA VAL A 232 -21.64 3.11 -15.14
C VAL A 232 -21.20 3.81 -13.86
N LYS A 233 -19.89 4.00 -13.73
CA LYS A 233 -19.29 4.77 -12.63
C LYS A 233 -19.56 6.25 -12.87
N GLN A 234 -20.35 6.88 -12.00
CA GLN A 234 -20.63 8.31 -12.11
C GLN A 234 -19.55 9.14 -11.42
N PRO A 235 -19.09 10.25 -12.05
CA PRO A 235 -18.22 11.19 -11.37
C PRO A 235 -18.92 11.79 -10.14
N LYS A 236 -18.20 11.87 -9.02
CA LYS A 236 -18.67 12.48 -7.76
C LYS A 236 -18.01 13.84 -7.56
N LEU A 237 -18.83 14.87 -7.34
CA LEU A 237 -18.35 16.19 -6.95
C LEU A 237 -18.16 16.25 -5.43
N LEU A 238 -16.99 16.65 -4.97
CA LEU A 238 -16.67 16.94 -3.57
C LEU A 238 -16.36 18.44 -3.41
N ASN A 239 -16.88 19.05 -2.34
CA ASN A 239 -16.74 20.48 -2.09
C ASN A 239 -15.89 20.72 -0.84
N PHE A 240 -14.57 20.76 -0.99
CA PHE A 240 -13.70 20.91 0.17
C PHE A 240 -13.82 22.30 0.81
N LYS A 241 -13.99 22.34 2.14
CA LYS A 241 -13.79 23.51 3.00
C LYS A 241 -12.30 23.88 3.06
N SER A 242 -12.00 25.17 3.25
CA SER A 242 -10.62 25.62 3.52
C SER A 242 -10.17 25.13 4.89
N LEU A 243 -8.85 25.06 5.13
CA LEU A 243 -8.27 24.67 6.42
C LEU A 243 -8.84 25.52 7.56
N ARG A 244 -9.05 26.82 7.33
CA ARG A 244 -9.58 27.75 8.33
C ARG A 244 -11.03 27.47 8.69
N GLU A 245 -11.85 27.11 7.71
CA GLU A 245 -13.25 26.72 7.91
C GLU A 245 -13.34 25.34 8.55
N ALA A 246 -12.58 24.37 8.03
CA ALA A 246 -12.56 22.99 8.48
C ALA A 246 -12.03 22.84 9.92
N LEU A 247 -11.09 23.66 10.38
CA LEU A 247 -10.67 23.64 11.78
C LEU A 247 -11.75 24.08 12.77
N LYS A 248 -12.72 24.89 12.34
CA LYS A 248 -13.84 25.32 13.18
C LYS A 248 -15.01 24.37 13.11
N ASP A 249 -15.26 23.83 11.92
CA ASP A 249 -16.33 22.88 11.64
C ASP A 249 -15.75 21.73 10.80
N PRO A 250 -15.11 20.74 11.44
CA PRO A 250 -14.45 19.63 10.76
C PRO A 250 -15.42 18.65 10.09
N GLY A 251 -16.73 18.76 10.38
CA GLY A 251 -17.73 17.79 9.96
C GLY A 251 -17.47 16.42 10.58
N ASP A 252 -17.84 15.37 9.85
CA ASP A 252 -17.61 14.00 10.29
C ASP A 252 -16.15 13.61 10.12
N PHE A 253 -15.54 13.07 11.18
CA PHE A 253 -14.19 12.54 11.10
C PHE A 253 -14.16 11.17 10.43
N LEU A 254 -13.16 10.93 9.58
CA LEU A 254 -12.87 9.59 9.10
C LEU A 254 -12.28 8.76 10.24
N LEU A 255 -12.96 7.68 10.60
CA LEU A 255 -12.54 6.78 11.66
C LEU A 255 -11.46 5.83 11.14
N SER A 256 -10.27 5.89 11.75
CA SER A 256 -9.19 4.95 11.51
C SER A 256 -9.38 3.64 12.30
N ASP A 257 -10.05 3.70 13.44
CA ASP A 257 -10.31 2.58 14.33
C ASP A 257 -11.71 2.72 14.96
N PHE A 258 -12.61 1.80 14.64
CA PHE A 258 -13.98 1.78 15.16
C PHE A 258 -14.06 1.38 16.65
N SER A 259 -12.96 1.09 17.32
CA SER A 259 -12.93 0.95 18.79
C SER A 259 -12.60 2.27 19.50
N LYS A 260 -12.23 3.32 18.76
CA LYS A 260 -11.70 4.60 19.27
C LYS A 260 -12.48 5.81 18.75
N PHE A 261 -13.82 5.77 18.79
CA PHE A 261 -14.70 6.80 18.22
C PHE A 261 -14.48 8.22 18.78
N ASP A 262 -14.06 8.32 20.04
CA ASP A 262 -13.80 9.56 20.78
C ASP A 262 -12.43 10.19 20.46
N ARG A 263 -11.57 9.46 19.77
CA ARG A 263 -10.16 9.84 19.56
C ARG A 263 -9.96 10.90 18.50
N PRO A 264 -10.58 10.85 17.30
CA PRO A 264 -10.36 11.88 16.29
C PRO A 264 -10.71 13.31 16.77
N PRO A 265 -11.83 13.56 17.47
CA PRO A 265 -12.11 14.89 18.04
C PRO A 265 -11.06 15.34 19.08
N LEU A 266 -10.59 14.42 19.94
CA LEU A 266 -9.54 14.73 20.92
C LEU A 266 -8.20 15.05 20.25
N LEU A 267 -7.83 14.31 19.20
CA LEU A 267 -6.60 14.54 18.46
C LEU A 267 -6.68 15.84 17.64
N HIS A 268 -7.84 16.15 17.08
CA HIS A 268 -8.08 17.45 16.44
C HIS A 268 -7.80 18.62 17.40
N LEU A 269 -8.20 18.50 18.66
CA LEU A 269 -7.88 19.46 19.72
C LEU A 269 -6.37 19.43 20.08
N ALA A 270 -5.77 18.25 20.17
CA ALA A 270 -4.36 18.07 20.54
C ALA A 270 -3.40 18.75 19.55
N PHE A 271 -3.63 18.57 18.25
CA PHE A 271 -2.81 19.20 17.20
C PHE A 271 -2.96 20.72 17.21
N GLN A 272 -4.16 21.27 17.41
CA GLN A 272 -4.36 22.72 17.58
C GLN A 272 -3.66 23.26 18.84
N ALA A 273 -3.70 22.50 19.94
CA ALA A 273 -3.00 22.85 21.16
C ALA A 273 -1.47 22.86 20.96
N LEU A 274 -0.95 21.95 20.13
CA LEU A 274 0.47 21.91 19.77
C LEU A 274 0.88 23.10 18.91
N ASP A 275 0.08 23.46 17.90
CA ASP A 275 0.31 24.65 17.07
C ASP A 275 0.39 25.91 17.97
N LYS A 276 -0.53 26.03 18.93
CA LYS A 276 -0.51 27.14 19.88
C LYS A 276 0.70 27.09 20.83
N PHE A 277 1.01 25.92 21.40
CA PHE A 277 2.18 25.73 22.28
C PHE A 277 3.47 26.15 21.59
N THR A 278 3.69 25.66 20.36
CA THR A 278 4.90 25.93 19.58
C THR A 278 4.97 27.40 19.16
N SER A 279 3.85 28.04 18.84
CA SER A 279 3.81 29.49 18.57
C SER A 279 4.17 30.34 19.80
N GLU A 280 3.73 29.96 21.00
CA GLU A 280 3.99 30.73 22.22
C GLU A 280 5.42 30.52 22.76
N LEU A 281 5.92 29.29 22.70
CA LEU A 281 7.19 28.90 23.33
C LEU A 281 8.35 28.74 22.36
N GLN A 282 8.10 28.79 21.05
CA GLN A 282 9.10 28.65 19.98
C GLN A 282 9.91 27.35 20.07
N ARG A 283 9.29 26.29 20.62
CA ARG A 283 9.83 24.92 20.72
C ARG A 283 8.71 23.90 20.88
N PHE A 284 9.03 22.64 20.62
CA PHE A 284 8.16 21.51 20.98
C PHE A 284 8.19 21.22 22.50
N PRO A 285 7.16 20.56 23.04
CA PRO A 285 7.23 19.93 24.35
C PRO A 285 8.43 18.99 24.47
N VAL A 286 9.10 19.00 25.62
CA VAL A 286 10.21 18.08 25.92
C VAL A 286 9.66 16.72 26.33
N ALA A 287 10.21 15.65 25.78
CA ALA A 287 9.82 14.28 26.12
C ALA A 287 9.94 14.00 27.62
N GLY A 288 8.89 13.39 28.21
CA GLY A 288 8.81 13.10 29.64
C GLY A 288 8.66 14.31 30.57
N SER A 289 8.52 15.54 30.05
CA SER A 289 8.33 16.75 30.86
C SER A 289 6.86 16.91 31.26
N GLU A 290 6.54 16.61 32.52
CA GLU A 290 5.18 16.85 33.06
C GLU A 290 4.78 18.32 33.00
N GLN A 291 5.72 19.25 33.19
CA GLN A 291 5.44 20.69 33.10
C GLN A 291 4.97 21.09 31.70
N ASP A 292 5.62 20.58 30.65
CA ASP A 292 5.23 20.88 29.27
C ASP A 292 3.92 20.17 28.91
N ALA A 293 3.72 18.94 29.39
CA ALA A 293 2.47 18.21 29.19
C ALA A 293 1.28 18.92 29.84
N ASP A 294 1.41 19.36 31.09
CA ASP A 294 0.37 20.10 31.80
C ASP A 294 0.07 21.45 31.13
N LYS A 295 1.10 22.11 30.57
CA LYS A 295 0.92 23.34 29.78
C LYS A 295 0.15 23.06 28.48
N LEU A 296 0.51 22.01 27.72
CA LEU A 296 -0.22 21.61 26.51
C LEU A 296 -1.66 21.23 26.81
N ILE A 297 -1.89 20.45 27.87
CA ILE A 297 -3.25 20.08 28.34
C ILE A 297 -4.04 21.33 28.70
N SER A 298 -3.44 22.30 29.39
CA SER A 298 -4.10 23.56 29.74
C SER A 298 -4.49 24.36 28.50
N VAL A 299 -3.64 24.37 27.47
CA VAL A 299 -3.94 25.00 26.17
C VAL A 299 -5.09 24.28 25.47
N ALA A 300 -5.07 22.96 25.44
CA ALA A 300 -6.15 22.15 24.86
C ALA A 300 -7.49 22.41 25.55
N ILE A 301 -7.53 22.41 26.88
CA ILE A 301 -8.75 22.71 27.66
C ILE A 301 -9.27 24.12 27.33
N ALA A 302 -8.37 25.12 27.25
CA ALA A 302 -8.77 26.48 26.92
C ALA A 302 -9.36 26.60 25.50
N ILE A 303 -8.86 25.85 24.52
CA ILE A 303 -9.43 25.78 23.16
C ILE A 303 -10.81 25.10 23.20
N ASN A 304 -10.92 23.98 23.94
CA ASN A 304 -12.17 23.25 24.10
C ASN A 304 -13.27 24.12 24.74
N ASP A 305 -12.95 24.85 25.81
CA ASP A 305 -13.87 25.76 26.50
C ASP A 305 -14.34 26.90 25.60
N ALA A 306 -13.50 27.34 24.66
CA ALA A 306 -13.84 28.37 23.67
C ALA A 306 -14.68 27.84 22.50
N SER A 307 -14.84 26.51 22.36
CA SER A 307 -15.52 25.88 21.22
C SER A 307 -17.04 25.83 21.34
N GLY A 308 -17.62 26.39 22.41
CA GLY A 308 -19.07 26.50 22.58
C GLY A 308 -19.78 25.15 22.54
N ASP A 309 -20.76 25.01 21.66
CA ASP A 309 -21.55 23.77 21.49
C ASP A 309 -20.74 22.61 20.87
N ALA A 310 -19.61 22.89 20.22
CA ALA A 310 -18.72 21.90 19.62
C ALA A 310 -17.65 21.35 20.59
N ARG A 311 -17.71 21.76 21.87
CA ARG A 311 -16.75 21.30 22.88
C ARG A 311 -16.91 19.80 23.16
N LEU A 312 -15.79 19.14 23.44
CA LEU A 312 -15.78 17.79 23.98
C LEU A 312 -16.27 17.82 25.43
N GLU A 313 -17.18 16.91 25.77
CA GLU A 313 -17.66 16.73 27.14
C GLU A 313 -16.55 16.23 28.06
N GLU A 314 -15.73 15.31 27.55
CA GLU A 314 -14.58 14.75 28.24
C GLU A 314 -13.29 14.97 27.43
N VAL A 315 -12.25 15.45 28.11
CA VAL A 315 -10.91 15.64 27.54
C VAL A 315 -9.96 14.69 28.24
N ASP A 316 -9.58 13.61 27.55
CA ASP A 316 -8.64 12.62 28.10
C ASP A 316 -7.22 13.19 28.22
N LYS A 317 -6.89 13.62 29.44
CA LYS A 317 -5.59 14.18 29.80
C LYS A 317 -4.45 13.16 29.70
N LYS A 318 -4.72 11.86 29.80
CA LYS A 318 -3.69 10.82 29.69
C LYS A 318 -3.21 10.71 28.25
N ILE A 319 -4.14 10.70 27.29
CA ILE A 319 -3.80 10.70 25.86
C ILE A 319 -3.04 11.99 25.50
N LEU A 320 -3.52 13.15 25.93
CA LEU A 320 -2.83 14.43 25.69
C LEU A 320 -1.42 14.49 26.30
N ARG A 321 -1.20 13.84 27.44
CA ARG A 321 0.14 13.72 28.04
C ARG A 321 1.07 12.87 27.18
N HIS A 322 0.61 11.71 26.71
CA HIS A 322 1.40 10.89 25.79
C HIS A 322 1.68 11.62 24.46
N PHE A 323 0.70 12.38 23.96
CA PHE A 323 0.86 13.24 22.80
C PHE A 323 1.96 14.29 23.02
N ALA A 324 1.93 14.99 24.16
CA ALA A 324 2.97 15.96 24.51
C ALA A 324 4.36 15.31 24.58
N PHE A 325 4.50 14.12 25.18
CA PHE A 325 5.79 13.45 25.28
C PHE A 325 6.38 13.05 23.92
N GLY A 326 5.54 12.65 22.97
CA GLY A 326 5.95 12.29 21.61
C GLY A 326 6.01 13.45 20.62
N ALA A 327 5.65 14.68 21.02
CA ALA A 327 5.33 15.76 20.08
C ALA A 327 6.46 16.14 19.12
N ARG A 328 7.74 16.03 19.52
CA ARG A 328 8.88 16.32 18.63
C ARG A 328 9.27 15.13 17.73
N ALA A 329 8.90 13.91 18.13
CA ALA A 329 9.41 12.71 17.47
C ALA A 329 8.72 12.46 16.14
N VAL A 330 9.50 12.15 15.10
CA VAL A 330 8.99 11.53 13.87
C VAL A 330 9.47 10.10 13.86
N LEU A 331 8.56 9.17 14.15
CA LEU A 331 8.88 7.74 14.19
C LEU A 331 8.79 7.16 12.79
N ASN A 332 9.78 6.33 12.41
CA ASN A 332 9.84 5.76 11.08
C ASN A 332 8.57 4.96 10.68
N PRO A 333 8.03 4.03 11.51
CA PRO A 333 6.81 3.30 11.11
C PRO A 333 5.61 4.22 10.83
N MET A 334 5.47 5.29 11.62
CA MET A 334 4.43 6.30 11.43
C MET A 334 4.69 7.13 10.17
N ALA A 335 5.95 7.52 9.92
CA ALA A 335 6.36 8.20 8.69
C ALA A 335 6.09 7.36 7.44
N ALA A 336 6.37 6.05 7.48
CA ALA A 336 6.10 5.13 6.38
C ALA A 336 4.60 5.00 6.10
N MET A 337 3.78 4.81 7.14
CA MET A 337 2.32 4.73 7.02
C MET A 337 1.73 6.03 6.44
N PHE A 338 2.03 7.17 7.08
CA PHE A 338 1.50 8.47 6.65
C PHE A 338 2.07 8.90 5.30
N GLY A 339 3.34 8.59 5.02
CA GLY A 339 3.95 8.88 3.73
C GLY A 339 3.34 8.08 2.58
N GLY A 340 2.92 6.84 2.85
CA GLY A 340 2.11 6.04 1.91
C GLY A 340 0.71 6.63 1.68
N ILE A 341 0.00 6.97 2.77
CA ILE A 341 -1.33 7.59 2.71
C ILE A 341 -1.29 8.91 1.94
N VAL A 342 -0.39 9.83 2.31
CA VAL A 342 -0.28 11.16 1.71
C VAL A 342 0.25 11.08 0.28
N GLY A 343 1.19 10.18 0.00
CA GLY A 343 1.60 9.85 -1.36
C GLY A 343 0.38 9.48 -2.22
N GLN A 344 -0.49 8.61 -1.71
CA GLN A 344 -1.73 8.25 -2.39
C GLN A 344 -2.69 9.44 -2.52
N GLU A 345 -2.87 10.29 -1.51
CA GLU A 345 -3.74 11.48 -1.59
C GLU A 345 -3.30 12.46 -2.69
N VAL A 346 -1.99 12.68 -2.87
CA VAL A 346 -1.46 13.46 -4.00
C VAL A 346 -1.82 12.81 -5.34
N MET A 347 -1.74 11.48 -5.43
CA MET A 347 -2.12 10.74 -6.64
C MET A 347 -3.61 10.92 -6.94
N LYS A 348 -4.47 10.89 -5.91
CA LYS A 348 -5.90 11.16 -6.04
C LYS A 348 -6.15 12.59 -6.53
N ALA A 349 -5.53 13.59 -5.89
CA ALA A 349 -5.63 14.99 -6.29
C ALA A 349 -5.29 15.22 -7.76
N CYS A 350 -4.19 14.63 -8.24
CA CYS A 350 -3.72 14.85 -9.60
C CYS A 350 -4.49 14.04 -10.66
N SER A 351 -5.07 12.90 -10.29
CA SER A 351 -5.72 11.97 -11.24
C SER A 351 -7.25 12.04 -11.25
N GLY A 352 -7.87 12.41 -10.13
CA GLY A 352 -9.31 12.28 -9.90
C GLY A 352 -9.76 10.82 -9.68
N LYS A 353 -8.87 9.85 -9.48
CA LYS A 353 -9.21 8.45 -9.20
C LYS A 353 -9.09 8.17 -7.70
N PHE A 354 -10.01 7.37 -7.18
CA PHE A 354 -10.31 7.06 -5.77
C PHE A 354 -10.90 8.23 -4.97
N HIS A 355 -11.73 7.90 -3.99
CA HIS A 355 -12.23 8.86 -3.02
C HIS A 355 -11.06 9.41 -2.17
N PRO A 356 -10.86 10.73 -2.11
CA PRO A 356 -9.86 11.32 -1.25
C PRO A 356 -10.27 11.30 0.22
N LEU A 357 -9.32 11.49 1.12
CA LEU A 357 -9.61 11.85 2.50
C LEU A 357 -10.44 13.14 2.51
N TYR A 358 -11.54 13.13 3.25
CA TYR A 358 -12.51 14.23 3.28
C TYR A 358 -12.99 14.46 4.71
N GLN A 359 -12.33 15.29 5.52
CA GLN A 359 -11.11 16.05 5.19
C GLN A 359 -9.97 15.82 6.18
N PHE A 360 -10.28 15.57 7.46
CA PHE A 360 -9.30 15.22 8.47
C PHE A 360 -9.26 13.72 8.69
N PHE A 361 -8.04 13.20 8.79
CA PHE A 361 -7.74 11.85 9.22
C PHE A 361 -6.79 11.91 10.41
N TYR A 362 -7.18 11.30 11.51
CA TYR A 362 -6.35 11.14 12.70
C TYR A 362 -6.11 9.66 12.98
N PHE A 363 -4.89 9.35 13.38
CA PHE A 363 -4.51 8.01 13.79
C PHE A 363 -3.55 8.09 14.97
N ASP A 364 -3.61 7.07 15.80
CA ASP A 364 -2.55 6.81 16.74
C ASP A 364 -2.37 5.32 17.00
N SER A 365 -1.18 4.99 17.51
CA SER A 365 -0.83 3.64 17.94
C SER A 365 -0.29 3.66 19.36
N LEU A 366 -1.05 4.24 20.32
CA LEU A 366 -0.63 4.24 21.74
C LEU A 366 -0.44 2.84 22.31
N GLU A 367 -1.10 1.84 21.75
CA GLU A 367 -0.94 0.44 22.15
C GLU A 367 0.47 -0.10 21.85
N SER A 368 1.28 0.62 21.06
CA SER A 368 2.69 0.35 20.85
C SER A 368 3.59 0.79 22.02
N LEU A 369 3.09 1.59 22.97
CA LEU A 369 3.85 1.91 24.18
C LEU A 369 4.03 0.66 25.05
N PRO A 370 5.18 0.54 25.74
CA PRO A 370 5.36 -0.54 26.69
C PRO A 370 4.31 -0.47 27.80
N THR A 371 3.90 -1.64 28.29
CA THR A 371 2.91 -1.78 29.36
C THR A 371 3.44 -1.30 30.71
N GLU A 372 4.76 -1.38 30.91
CA GLU A 372 5.44 -0.83 32.08
C GLU A 372 5.68 0.68 31.92
N PRO A 373 5.46 1.49 32.97
CA PRO A 373 5.75 2.92 32.92
C PRO A 373 7.23 3.19 32.57
N LEU A 374 7.44 4.10 31.62
CA LEU A 374 8.77 4.56 31.24
C LEU A 374 9.35 5.50 32.30
N ASP A 375 10.61 5.29 32.67
CA ASP A 375 11.34 6.23 33.50
C ASP A 375 11.68 7.48 32.66
N PRO A 376 11.38 8.71 33.11
CA PRO A 376 11.73 9.92 32.38
C PRO A 376 13.23 10.04 32.04
N SER A 377 14.11 9.40 32.80
CA SER A 377 15.54 9.33 32.47
C SER A 377 15.84 8.48 31.25
N ASP A 378 15.03 7.45 30.96
CA ASP A 378 15.18 6.58 29.78
C ASP A 378 14.81 7.30 28.47
N LEU A 379 14.00 8.37 28.54
CA LEU A 379 13.52 9.16 27.40
C LEU A 379 14.49 10.26 26.95
N LYS A 380 15.58 10.47 27.70
CA LYS A 380 16.54 11.55 27.40
C LYS A 380 17.33 11.23 26.13
N PRO A 381 17.52 12.21 25.22
CA PRO A 381 18.39 12.05 24.07
C PRO A 381 19.81 11.63 24.48
N GLN A 382 20.41 10.73 23.71
CA GLN A 382 21.73 10.15 23.96
C GLN A 382 22.77 10.59 22.94
N SER A 383 22.47 11.62 22.13
CA SER A 383 23.29 12.03 20.97
C SER A 383 23.46 10.89 19.97
N SER A 384 22.38 10.16 19.77
CA SER A 384 22.28 8.98 18.92
C SER A 384 21.36 9.26 17.74
N ARG A 385 21.57 8.56 16.62
CA ARG A 385 20.62 8.55 15.50
C ARG A 385 19.23 8.04 15.88
N TYR A 386 19.06 7.39 17.04
CA TYR A 386 17.80 6.87 17.56
C TYR A 386 17.10 7.82 18.54
N ASP A 387 17.58 9.05 18.74
CA ASP A 387 17.08 9.96 19.78
C ASP A 387 15.58 10.24 19.68
N ALA A 388 15.01 10.34 18.47
CA ALA A 388 13.57 10.54 18.32
C ALA A 388 12.79 9.30 18.77
N GLN A 389 13.28 8.10 18.46
CA GLN A 389 12.66 6.83 18.89
C GLN A 389 12.80 6.62 20.41
N ILE A 390 13.98 6.91 20.97
CA ILE A 390 14.26 6.85 22.41
C ILE A 390 13.33 7.81 23.18
N SER A 391 13.04 8.99 22.63
CA SER A 391 12.17 9.95 23.29
C SER A 391 10.72 9.47 23.47
N VAL A 392 10.32 8.40 22.77
CA VAL A 392 8.98 7.78 22.88
C VAL A 392 9.03 6.46 23.63
N PHE A 393 9.94 5.55 23.28
CA PHE A 393 9.98 4.19 23.83
C PHE A 393 11.02 3.97 24.92
N GLY A 394 11.94 4.93 25.11
CA GLY A 394 13.04 4.83 26.05
C GLY A 394 14.22 3.99 25.56
N SER A 395 15.39 4.28 26.11
CA SER A 395 16.66 3.64 25.75
C SER A 395 16.70 2.14 26.04
N LYS A 396 15.95 1.64 27.03
CA LYS A 396 15.87 0.21 27.34
C LYS A 396 15.19 -0.59 26.22
N ILE A 397 14.13 -0.05 25.62
CA ILE A 397 13.47 -0.69 24.47
C ILE A 397 14.36 -0.59 23.24
N GLN A 398 15.01 0.57 23.02
CA GLN A 398 16.00 0.70 21.95
C GLN A 398 17.05 -0.42 22.04
N LYS A 399 17.57 -0.68 23.24
CA LYS A 399 18.56 -1.74 23.46
C LYS A 399 18.04 -3.12 23.10
N LYS A 400 16.80 -3.44 23.47
CA LYS A 400 16.15 -4.70 23.09
C LYS A 400 16.01 -4.85 21.57
N LEU A 401 15.70 -3.78 20.85
CA LEU A 401 15.63 -3.80 19.38
C LEU A 401 17.01 -4.06 18.77
N GLU A 402 18.04 -3.39 19.27
CA GLU A 402 19.43 -3.55 18.80
C GLU A 402 19.97 -4.97 18.98
N ASP A 403 19.57 -5.64 20.07
CA ASP A 403 20.03 -6.99 20.41
C ASP A 403 19.19 -8.11 19.75
N ALA A 404 18.10 -7.77 19.06
CA ALA A 404 17.16 -8.75 18.51
C ALA A 404 17.75 -9.62 17.39
N LYS A 405 17.24 -10.84 17.25
CA LYS A 405 17.54 -11.79 16.18
C LYS A 405 16.30 -12.05 15.34
N VAL A 406 16.31 -11.55 14.11
CA VAL A 406 15.14 -11.50 13.24
C VAL A 406 15.36 -12.36 12.01
N PHE A 407 14.33 -13.08 11.59
CA PHE A 407 14.29 -13.74 10.27
C PHE A 407 13.22 -13.08 9.39
N MET A 408 13.64 -12.50 8.28
CA MET A 408 12.73 -11.91 7.29
C MET A 408 12.69 -12.76 6.02
N VAL A 409 11.49 -13.12 5.58
CA VAL A 409 11.29 -13.99 4.41
C VAL A 409 10.62 -13.21 3.29
N GLY A 410 11.38 -13.02 2.21
CA GLY A 410 11.01 -12.14 1.10
C GLY A 410 11.66 -10.77 1.20
N SER A 411 12.15 -10.28 0.06
CA SER A 411 12.81 -8.98 -0.12
C SER A 411 12.17 -8.19 -1.28
N GLY A 412 10.92 -8.53 -1.61
CA GLY A 412 10.08 -7.82 -2.57
C GLY A 412 9.61 -6.44 -2.08
N ALA A 413 8.42 -5.99 -2.48
CA ALA A 413 7.92 -4.65 -2.17
C ALA A 413 7.82 -4.41 -0.65
N LEU A 414 7.14 -5.32 0.06
CA LEU A 414 7.05 -5.30 1.52
C LEU A 414 8.42 -5.45 2.18
N GLY A 415 9.23 -6.39 1.69
CA GLY A 415 10.55 -6.67 2.26
C GLY A 415 11.50 -5.47 2.19
N CYS A 416 11.47 -4.69 1.10
CA CYS A 416 12.23 -3.45 0.98
C CYS A 416 11.82 -2.41 2.04
N GLU A 417 10.52 -2.22 2.24
CA GLU A 417 10.00 -1.27 3.24
C GLU A 417 10.28 -1.73 4.67
N PHE A 418 10.11 -3.02 4.96
CA PHE A 418 10.42 -3.59 6.27
C PHE A 418 11.91 -3.50 6.58
N LEU A 419 12.77 -3.79 5.61
CA LEU A 419 14.21 -3.73 5.82
C LEU A 419 14.69 -2.30 6.08
N LYS A 420 14.16 -1.31 5.34
CA LYS A 420 14.34 0.11 5.64
C LYS A 420 13.89 0.42 7.07
N ASN A 421 12.71 -0.09 7.47
CA ASN A 421 12.18 0.16 8.80
C ASN A 421 13.04 -0.42 9.91
N LEU A 422 13.47 -1.67 9.77
CA LEU A 422 14.36 -2.33 10.72
C LEU A 422 15.70 -1.58 10.85
N ALA A 423 16.27 -1.14 9.72
CA ALA A 423 17.51 -0.36 9.71
C ALA A 423 17.37 0.97 10.48
N LEU A 424 16.30 1.72 10.23
CA LEU A 424 16.05 3.02 10.89
C LEU A 424 15.71 2.87 12.38
N MET A 425 14.95 1.83 12.74
CA MET A 425 14.61 1.52 14.13
C MET A 425 15.81 0.99 14.94
N GLY A 426 16.93 0.69 14.29
CA GLY A 426 18.11 0.15 14.95
C GLY A 426 17.96 -1.33 15.33
N VAL A 427 17.09 -2.08 14.65
CA VAL A 427 16.92 -3.50 14.91
C VAL A 427 18.15 -4.27 14.46
N CYS A 428 18.62 -5.23 15.27
CA CYS A 428 19.84 -6.02 14.99
C CYS A 428 21.12 -5.17 14.83
N CYS A 429 21.18 -3.98 15.44
CA CYS A 429 22.29 -3.04 15.27
C CYS A 429 23.36 -3.09 16.39
N ASN A 430 23.28 -4.06 17.29
CA ASN A 430 24.34 -4.33 18.26
C ASN A 430 24.95 -5.72 18.04
N GLN A 431 26.12 -5.98 18.62
CA GLN A 431 26.92 -7.20 18.42
C GLN A 431 26.18 -8.53 18.64
N GLN A 432 25.12 -8.55 19.45
CA GLN A 432 24.32 -9.75 19.72
C GLN A 432 23.16 -9.94 18.75
N GLY A 433 22.78 -8.86 18.07
CA GLY A 433 21.70 -8.84 17.10
C GLY A 433 22.11 -9.45 15.77
N LYS A 434 21.12 -10.03 15.08
CA LYS A 434 21.33 -10.63 13.75
C LYS A 434 20.04 -10.61 12.95
N LEU A 435 20.07 -10.00 11.78
CA LEU A 435 19.01 -10.09 10.79
C LEU A 435 19.40 -11.12 9.73
N THR A 436 18.60 -12.16 9.56
CA THR A 436 18.71 -13.05 8.39
C THR A 436 17.59 -12.70 7.42
N ILE A 437 17.93 -12.45 6.16
CA ILE A 437 16.97 -12.20 5.08
C ILE A 437 17.13 -13.27 4.01
N THR A 438 16.03 -13.84 3.52
CA THR A 438 16.07 -14.79 2.39
C THR A 438 15.08 -14.44 1.31
N ASP A 439 15.49 -14.60 0.05
CA ASP A 439 14.68 -14.43 -1.15
C ASP A 439 15.41 -15.11 -2.31
N ASP A 440 14.75 -16.03 -3.01
CA ASP A 440 15.34 -16.79 -4.11
C ASP A 440 15.14 -16.17 -5.49
N ASP A 441 14.48 -15.01 -5.56
CA ASP A 441 14.30 -14.27 -6.81
C ASP A 441 15.48 -13.34 -7.13
N VAL A 442 15.55 -12.98 -8.41
CA VAL A 442 16.41 -11.93 -8.94
C VAL A 442 15.62 -10.65 -9.23
N ILE A 443 16.31 -9.51 -9.28
CA ILE A 443 15.70 -8.21 -9.53
C ILE A 443 15.31 -8.07 -11.00
N GLU A 444 14.07 -7.67 -11.25
CA GLU A 444 13.54 -7.35 -12.58
C GLU A 444 13.20 -5.87 -12.73
N LYS A 445 13.13 -5.38 -13.98
CA LYS A 445 12.75 -3.99 -14.28
C LYS A 445 11.38 -3.62 -13.70
N SER A 446 10.42 -4.55 -13.73
CA SER A 446 9.05 -4.35 -13.21
C SER A 446 9.03 -4.11 -11.70
N ASN A 447 10.08 -4.54 -10.98
CA ASN A 447 10.17 -4.44 -9.53
C ASN A 447 10.50 -3.02 -9.05
N LEU A 448 11.28 -2.28 -9.83
CA LEU A 448 11.83 -0.97 -9.48
C LEU A 448 10.76 0.09 -9.18
N SER A 449 9.53 -0.10 -9.67
CA SER A 449 8.41 0.81 -9.39
C SER A 449 7.92 0.77 -7.94
N ARG A 450 8.31 -0.24 -7.15
CA ARG A 450 7.83 -0.47 -5.78
C ARG A 450 8.85 -1.12 -4.83
N GLN A 451 10.03 -1.48 -5.32
CA GLN A 451 11.12 -2.09 -4.55
C GLN A 451 12.30 -1.11 -4.52
N PHE A 452 12.15 -0.03 -3.75
CA PHE A 452 12.97 1.17 -3.85
C PHE A 452 14.43 0.99 -3.38
N LEU A 453 14.77 -0.13 -2.73
CA LEU A 453 16.15 -0.48 -2.39
C LEU A 453 16.96 -0.90 -3.63
N PHE A 454 16.29 -1.17 -4.75
CA PHE A 454 16.90 -1.58 -6.00
C PHE A 454 17.04 -0.41 -6.98
N ARG A 455 17.97 -0.57 -7.93
CA ARG A 455 18.24 0.39 -9.00
C ARG A 455 18.31 -0.34 -10.34
N ASP A 456 18.25 0.42 -11.44
CA ASP A 456 18.37 -0.13 -12.80
C ASP A 456 19.61 -1.02 -12.98
N TRP A 457 20.74 -0.66 -12.36
CA TRP A 457 21.99 -1.42 -12.44
C TRP A 457 22.01 -2.70 -11.59
N ASN A 458 20.98 -2.95 -10.76
CA ASN A 458 20.87 -4.18 -9.98
C ASN A 458 20.06 -5.28 -10.68
N ILE A 459 19.50 -5.02 -11.87
CA ILE A 459 18.71 -6.01 -12.62
C ILE A 459 19.54 -7.30 -12.83
N GLY A 460 18.91 -8.44 -12.53
CA GLY A 460 19.52 -9.78 -12.60
C GLY A 460 20.33 -10.20 -11.37
N GLN A 461 20.54 -9.31 -10.38
CA GLN A 461 21.18 -9.66 -9.12
C GLN A 461 20.14 -10.22 -8.13
N GLY A 462 20.58 -11.05 -7.17
CA GLY A 462 19.71 -11.63 -6.14
C GLY A 462 19.11 -10.56 -5.23
N LYS A 463 17.78 -10.56 -5.06
CA LYS A 463 17.06 -9.50 -4.34
C LYS A 463 17.54 -9.35 -2.90
N SER A 464 17.67 -10.45 -2.16
CA SER A 464 18.08 -10.44 -0.75
C SER A 464 19.46 -9.81 -0.53
N THR A 465 20.42 -10.11 -1.42
CA THR A 465 21.79 -9.61 -1.35
C THR A 465 21.85 -8.11 -1.56
N VAL A 466 21.17 -7.60 -2.59
CA VAL A 466 21.14 -6.16 -2.88
C VAL A 466 20.36 -5.41 -1.80
N ALA A 467 19.23 -5.96 -1.34
CA ALA A 467 18.42 -5.36 -0.29
C ALA A 467 19.22 -5.20 1.00
N ALA A 468 19.94 -6.25 1.43
CA ALA A 468 20.82 -6.21 2.59
C ALA A 468 21.89 -5.12 2.46
N SER A 469 22.57 -5.03 1.31
CA SER A 469 23.58 -3.99 1.07
C SER A 469 23.00 -2.58 1.13
N ALA A 470 21.81 -2.37 0.55
CA ALA A 470 21.15 -1.06 0.57
C ALA A 470 20.74 -0.67 2.00
N ALA A 471 20.23 -1.62 2.79
CA ALA A 471 19.87 -1.40 4.18
C ALA A 471 21.06 -1.11 5.09
N SER A 472 22.18 -1.81 4.90
CA SER A 472 23.44 -1.50 5.59
C SER A 472 23.97 -0.11 5.22
N SER A 473 23.61 0.43 4.05
CA SER A 473 23.95 1.81 3.68
C SER A 473 23.07 2.85 4.41
N ILE A 474 21.82 2.51 4.72
CA ILE A 474 20.93 3.33 5.55
C ILE A 474 21.42 3.33 7.01
N ASN A 475 21.85 2.17 7.50
CA ASN A 475 22.42 2.03 8.83
C ASN A 475 23.64 1.09 8.85
N PRO A 476 24.86 1.64 8.90
CA PRO A 476 26.10 0.85 8.93
C PRO A 476 26.23 -0.10 10.12
N SER A 477 25.47 0.12 11.20
CA SER A 477 25.46 -0.76 12.38
C SER A 477 24.62 -2.02 12.17
N LEU A 478 23.83 -2.12 11.09
CA LEU A 478 22.93 -3.26 10.84
C LEU A 478 23.72 -4.54 10.56
N HIS A 479 23.52 -5.56 11.40
CA HIS A 479 24.10 -6.90 11.21
C HIS A 479 23.15 -7.78 10.39
N VAL A 480 23.29 -7.77 9.06
CA VAL A 480 22.43 -8.52 8.13
C VAL A 480 23.18 -9.63 7.37
N GLU A 481 22.58 -10.81 7.31
CA GLU A 481 23.00 -11.95 6.49
C GLU A 481 21.94 -12.21 5.41
N ALA A 482 22.35 -12.16 4.13
CA ALA A 482 21.48 -12.42 3.00
C ALA A 482 21.66 -13.82 2.44
N LEU A 483 20.55 -14.56 2.33
CA LEU A 483 20.45 -15.89 1.75
C LEU A 483 19.58 -15.87 0.50
N GLN A 484 19.78 -16.85 -0.38
CA GLN A 484 19.01 -17.01 -1.62
C GLN A 484 18.21 -18.32 -1.63
N ASN A 485 17.90 -18.83 -0.43
CA ASN A 485 17.21 -20.09 -0.25
C ASN A 485 15.71 -19.82 -0.13
N ARG A 486 14.90 -20.45 -0.99
CA ARG A 486 13.44 -20.45 -0.84
C ARG A 486 13.08 -21.05 0.51
N ALA A 487 12.28 -20.36 1.33
CA ALA A 487 11.79 -20.92 2.58
C ALA A 487 10.72 -21.98 2.27
N SER A 488 11.12 -23.25 2.30
CA SER A 488 10.28 -24.38 1.92
C SER A 488 10.80 -25.68 2.57
N PRO A 489 10.04 -26.79 2.52
CA PRO A 489 10.48 -28.07 3.07
C PRO A 489 11.85 -28.54 2.54
N GLU A 490 12.19 -28.18 1.29
CA GLU A 490 13.45 -28.57 0.64
C GLU A 490 14.69 -27.89 1.24
N THR A 491 14.52 -26.77 1.95
CA THR A 491 15.64 -25.98 2.50
C THR A 491 15.75 -26.05 4.02
N GLU A 492 15.06 -26.99 4.67
CA GLU A 492 15.14 -27.20 6.13
C GLU A 492 16.54 -27.59 6.62
N SER A 493 17.42 -28.07 5.73
CA SER A 493 18.84 -28.27 6.06
C SER A 493 19.59 -26.95 6.31
N VAL A 494 19.16 -25.88 5.65
CA VAL A 494 19.67 -24.51 5.84
C VAL A 494 18.97 -23.87 7.04
N PHE A 495 17.64 -23.92 7.07
CA PHE A 495 16.80 -23.39 8.15
C PHE A 495 16.47 -24.47 9.19
N ASN A 496 17.52 -25.06 9.77
CA ASN A 496 17.42 -26.15 10.72
C ASN A 496 16.97 -25.70 12.12
N ASP A 497 16.76 -26.64 13.03
CA ASP A 497 16.25 -26.38 14.39
C ASP A 497 17.09 -25.34 15.14
N ALA A 498 18.42 -25.42 15.04
CA ALA A 498 19.31 -24.46 15.70
C ALA A 498 19.17 -23.04 15.15
N PHE A 499 18.87 -22.89 13.85
CA PHE A 499 18.53 -21.58 13.28
C PHE A 499 17.25 -21.04 13.92
N TRP A 500 16.17 -21.83 13.93
CA TRP A 500 14.88 -21.42 14.46
C TRP A 500 14.92 -21.09 15.95
N GLU A 501 15.52 -21.95 16.78
CA GLU A 501 15.58 -21.77 18.23
C GLU A 501 16.20 -20.43 18.64
N ASN A 502 17.14 -19.91 17.85
CA ASN A 502 17.86 -18.66 18.10
C ASN A 502 17.12 -17.39 17.67
N LEU A 503 15.94 -17.48 17.05
CA LEU A 503 15.18 -16.31 16.60
C LEU A 503 14.30 -15.72 17.70
N ASP A 504 14.14 -14.39 17.68
CA ASP A 504 13.16 -13.68 18.52
C ASP A 504 11.84 -13.47 17.78
N VAL A 505 11.88 -13.20 16.47
CA VAL A 505 10.69 -12.92 15.65
C VAL A 505 10.93 -13.25 14.17
N VAL A 506 9.86 -13.64 13.49
CA VAL A 506 9.82 -13.88 12.04
C VAL A 506 8.92 -12.83 11.38
N ILE A 507 9.34 -12.33 10.22
CA ILE A 507 8.61 -11.32 9.44
C ILE A 507 8.43 -11.82 8.02
N ASN A 508 7.18 -12.00 7.60
CA ASN A 508 6.85 -12.38 6.23
C ASN A 508 6.67 -11.16 5.33
N ALA A 509 7.26 -11.25 4.14
CA ALA A 509 7.12 -10.32 3.02
C ALA A 509 6.88 -11.12 1.72
N LEU A 510 5.96 -12.08 1.80
CA LEU A 510 5.70 -13.10 0.78
C LEU A 510 4.61 -12.66 -0.21
N ASP A 511 4.51 -13.33 -1.35
CA ASP A 511 3.54 -13.02 -2.41
C ASP A 511 2.55 -14.17 -2.70
N ASN A 512 2.75 -15.34 -2.10
CA ASN A 512 1.90 -16.51 -2.30
C ASN A 512 1.45 -17.15 -0.97
N VAL A 513 0.29 -17.80 -0.97
CA VAL A 513 -0.33 -18.38 0.24
C VAL A 513 0.43 -19.63 0.70
N ASN A 514 1.01 -20.42 -0.21
CA ASN A 514 1.73 -21.65 0.15
C ASN A 514 2.94 -21.37 1.03
N ALA A 515 3.76 -20.38 0.68
CA ALA A 515 4.90 -19.96 1.48
C ALA A 515 4.46 -19.38 2.83
N ARG A 516 3.36 -18.61 2.87
CA ARG A 516 2.79 -18.10 4.13
C ARG A 516 2.39 -19.24 5.07
N MET A 517 1.69 -20.24 4.55
CA MET A 517 1.28 -21.43 5.30
C MET A 517 2.47 -22.25 5.79
N TYR A 518 3.52 -22.41 4.98
CA TYR A 518 4.76 -23.05 5.41
C TYR A 518 5.40 -22.30 6.59
N MET A 519 5.57 -20.98 6.45
CA MET A 519 6.17 -20.14 7.49
C MET A 519 5.34 -20.14 8.78
N ASP A 520 4.02 -20.07 8.67
CA ASP A 520 3.10 -20.18 9.81
C ASP A 520 3.26 -21.50 10.57
N GLN A 521 3.34 -22.63 9.85
CA GLN A 521 3.54 -23.95 10.45
C GLN A 521 4.89 -24.05 11.18
N ARG A 522 5.97 -23.49 10.62
CA ARG A 522 7.29 -23.47 11.28
C ARG A 522 7.27 -22.58 12.52
N CYS A 523 6.69 -21.39 12.44
CA CYS A 523 6.54 -20.49 13.59
C CYS A 523 5.71 -21.11 14.71
N LEU A 524 4.63 -21.84 14.37
CA LEU A 524 3.84 -22.59 15.33
C LEU A 524 4.66 -23.70 16.01
N TYR A 525 5.42 -24.48 15.23
CA TYR A 525 6.24 -25.57 15.74
C TYR A 525 7.34 -25.10 16.70
N PHE A 526 8.08 -24.03 16.32
CA PHE A 526 9.18 -23.48 17.13
C PHE A 526 8.74 -22.39 18.12
N GLN A 527 7.44 -22.12 18.22
CA GLN A 527 6.86 -21.11 19.09
C GLN A 527 7.49 -19.72 18.88
N LYS A 528 7.59 -19.29 17.62
CA LYS A 528 8.12 -17.98 17.24
C LYS A 528 7.00 -17.01 16.88
N PRO A 529 7.05 -15.76 17.39
CA PRO A 529 6.17 -14.71 16.90
C PRO A 529 6.33 -14.52 15.39
N LEU A 530 5.21 -14.33 14.69
CA LEU A 530 5.16 -14.10 13.25
C LEU A 530 4.42 -12.79 12.95
N LEU A 531 5.06 -11.92 12.18
CA LEU A 531 4.45 -10.73 11.60
C LEU A 531 4.12 -11.01 10.13
N GLU A 532 2.83 -10.99 9.79
CA GLU A 532 2.30 -11.30 8.46
C GLU A 532 1.63 -10.06 7.84
N SER A 533 1.75 -9.92 6.51
CA SER A 533 1.15 -8.80 5.78
C SER A 533 0.92 -9.10 4.31
N GLY A 534 -0.08 -8.44 3.74
CA GLY A 534 -0.46 -8.60 2.34
C GLY A 534 -0.89 -7.27 1.72
N THR A 535 -0.73 -7.16 0.40
CA THR A 535 -1.18 -6.01 -0.39
C THR A 535 -1.78 -6.47 -1.71
N LEU A 536 -2.89 -5.85 -2.11
CA LEU A 536 -3.52 -6.03 -3.42
C LEU A 536 -4.01 -4.69 -3.94
N GLY A 537 -3.28 -4.09 -4.89
CA GLY A 537 -3.59 -2.75 -5.37
C GLY A 537 -3.54 -1.71 -4.24
N ALA A 538 -4.65 -1.04 -3.98
CA ALA A 538 -4.80 -0.08 -2.87
C ALA A 538 -5.23 -0.72 -1.53
N LYS A 539 -5.44 -2.04 -1.50
CA LYS A 539 -5.87 -2.80 -0.31
C LYS A 539 -4.64 -3.37 0.40
N CYS A 540 -4.71 -3.47 1.72
CA CYS A 540 -3.68 -4.11 2.53
C CYS A 540 -4.28 -4.77 3.78
N ASN A 541 -3.55 -5.72 4.34
CA ASN A 541 -3.84 -6.32 5.63
C ASN A 541 -2.54 -6.58 6.41
N THR A 542 -2.66 -6.63 7.73
CA THR A 542 -1.59 -7.05 8.64
C THR A 542 -2.17 -8.01 9.67
N GLN A 543 -1.38 -9.00 10.08
CA GLN A 543 -1.75 -9.95 11.12
C GLN A 543 -0.53 -10.28 11.96
N MET A 544 -0.71 -10.35 13.28
CA MET A 544 0.34 -10.72 14.22
C MET A 544 -0.04 -12.03 14.89
N VAL A 545 0.86 -13.02 14.83
CA VAL A 545 0.72 -14.30 15.50
C VAL A 545 1.66 -14.34 16.69
N ILE A 546 1.10 -14.37 17.91
CA ILE A 546 1.86 -14.43 19.17
C ILE A 546 1.66 -15.80 19.81
N PRO A 547 2.75 -16.56 20.04
CA PRO A 547 2.70 -17.86 20.69
C PRO A 547 1.92 -17.82 22.01
N HIS A 548 1.04 -18.80 22.22
CA HIS A 548 0.20 -18.94 23.41
C HIS A 548 -0.77 -17.77 23.68
N LEU A 549 -1.04 -16.90 22.69
CA LEU A 549 -1.95 -15.77 22.84
C LEU A 549 -2.97 -15.67 21.70
N THR A 550 -2.53 -15.69 20.44
CA THR A 550 -3.41 -15.55 19.26
C THR A 550 -3.55 -16.86 18.50
N GLU A 551 -4.51 -16.93 17.59
CA GLU A 551 -4.53 -17.98 16.57
C GLU A 551 -3.36 -17.82 15.58
N ASN A 552 -2.99 -18.91 14.90
CA ASN A 552 -2.02 -18.92 13.81
C ASN A 552 -2.68 -18.47 12.49
N TYR A 553 -1.87 -18.10 11.49
CA TYR A 553 -2.37 -17.59 10.20
C TYR A 553 -3.29 -18.62 9.51
N GLY A 554 -2.90 -19.89 9.48
CA GLY A 554 -3.68 -20.96 8.87
C GLY A 554 -4.94 -21.41 9.64
N ALA A 555 -5.29 -20.76 10.75
CA ALA A 555 -6.52 -21.06 11.49
C ALA A 555 -7.79 -20.56 10.78
N SER A 556 -7.66 -19.47 10.02
CA SER A 556 -8.73 -18.93 9.18
C SER A 556 -8.54 -19.35 7.72
N ARG A 557 -9.64 -19.35 6.95
CA ARG A 557 -9.60 -19.71 5.52
C ARG A 557 -9.97 -18.50 4.68
N ASP A 558 -9.03 -18.08 3.85
CA ASP A 558 -9.30 -17.12 2.79
C ASP A 558 -10.14 -17.77 1.67
N PRO A 559 -10.94 -16.97 0.93
CA PRO A 559 -11.59 -17.44 -0.28
C PRO A 559 -10.57 -18.00 -1.28
N PRO A 560 -10.85 -19.13 -1.94
CA PRO A 560 -9.97 -19.64 -2.97
C PRO A 560 -9.91 -18.67 -4.15
N GLU A 561 -8.81 -18.72 -4.91
CA GLU A 561 -8.73 -18.02 -6.19
C GLU A 561 -9.89 -18.45 -7.10
N LYS A 562 -10.55 -17.49 -7.75
CA LYS A 562 -11.61 -17.78 -8.72
C LYS A 562 -10.98 -18.52 -9.91
N GLN A 563 -11.37 -19.78 -10.11
CA GLN A 563 -11.00 -20.56 -11.28
C GLN A 563 -12.26 -20.87 -12.10
N ALA A 564 -12.21 -20.57 -13.40
CA ALA A 564 -13.29 -20.91 -14.30
C ALA A 564 -13.40 -22.44 -14.45
N PRO A 565 -14.62 -23.01 -14.51
CA PRO A 565 -14.79 -24.44 -14.77
C PRO A 565 -14.13 -24.85 -16.09
N MET A 566 -13.39 -25.97 -16.09
CA MET A 566 -12.68 -26.44 -17.29
C MET A 566 -13.61 -26.64 -18.50
N CYS A 567 -14.84 -27.11 -18.29
CA CYS A 567 -15.84 -27.22 -19.37
C CYS A 567 -16.17 -25.86 -20.00
N THR A 568 -16.25 -24.80 -19.20
CA THR A 568 -16.50 -23.44 -19.69
C THR A 568 -15.28 -22.92 -20.46
N VAL A 569 -14.07 -23.09 -19.93
CA VAL A 569 -12.82 -22.65 -20.56
C VAL A 569 -12.62 -23.31 -21.93
N HIS A 570 -12.84 -24.63 -22.03
CA HIS A 570 -12.57 -25.37 -23.27
C HIS A 570 -13.72 -25.37 -24.28
N SER A 571 -14.98 -25.31 -23.84
CA SER A 571 -16.13 -25.50 -24.74
C SER A 571 -17.00 -24.26 -24.90
N PHE A 572 -17.12 -23.42 -23.87
CA PHE A 572 -18.10 -22.32 -23.83
C PHE A 572 -17.53 -21.02 -23.21
N PRO A 573 -16.39 -20.50 -23.71
CA PRO A 573 -15.85 -19.24 -23.21
C PRO A 573 -16.78 -18.09 -23.61
N HIS A 574 -17.10 -17.23 -22.65
CA HIS A 574 -18.04 -16.11 -22.83
C HIS A 574 -17.54 -14.80 -22.21
N ASN A 575 -16.36 -14.81 -21.59
CA ASN A 575 -15.66 -13.61 -21.14
C ASN A 575 -14.18 -13.71 -21.57
N ILE A 576 -13.45 -12.60 -21.44
CA ILE A 576 -12.05 -12.52 -21.86
C ILE A 576 -11.13 -13.38 -20.98
N ASP A 577 -11.43 -13.52 -19.69
CA ASP A 577 -10.61 -14.31 -18.75
C ASP A 577 -10.62 -15.81 -19.09
N HIS A 578 -11.75 -16.34 -19.55
CA HIS A 578 -11.86 -17.71 -20.07
C HIS A 578 -10.96 -17.90 -21.29
N CYS A 579 -10.97 -16.93 -22.23
CA CYS A 579 -10.14 -16.98 -23.43
C CYS A 579 -8.64 -16.90 -23.08
N LEU A 580 -8.26 -16.04 -22.13
CA LEU A 580 -6.89 -15.90 -21.65
C LEU A 580 -6.40 -17.16 -20.92
N THR A 581 -7.26 -17.75 -20.08
CA THR A 581 -6.95 -19.01 -19.38
C THR A 581 -6.75 -20.16 -20.37
N TRP A 582 -7.63 -20.25 -21.38
CA TRP A 582 -7.47 -21.21 -22.46
C TRP A 582 -6.16 -20.99 -23.23
N ALA A 583 -5.88 -19.76 -23.66
CA ALA A 583 -4.66 -19.44 -24.40
C ALA A 583 -3.38 -19.75 -23.61
N ARG A 584 -3.38 -19.51 -22.29
CA ARG A 584 -2.28 -19.91 -21.41
C ARG A 584 -2.13 -21.43 -21.35
N SER A 585 -3.24 -22.16 -21.22
CA SER A 585 -3.23 -23.63 -21.22
C SER A 585 -2.67 -24.21 -22.52
N GLU A 586 -3.05 -23.65 -23.68
CA GLU A 586 -2.50 -24.03 -24.99
C GLU A 586 -1.00 -23.74 -25.07
N PHE A 587 -0.55 -22.57 -24.60
CA PHE A 587 0.88 -22.23 -24.55
C PHE A 587 1.67 -23.22 -23.70
N GLU A 588 1.23 -23.49 -22.47
CA GLU A 588 1.87 -24.45 -21.56
C GLU A 588 1.85 -25.88 -22.15
N GLY A 589 0.75 -26.28 -22.78
CA GLY A 589 0.61 -27.59 -23.42
C GLY A 589 1.59 -27.80 -24.57
N LEU A 590 1.61 -26.86 -25.52
CA LEU A 590 2.37 -26.97 -26.76
C LEU A 590 3.86 -26.67 -26.57
N LEU A 591 4.19 -25.64 -25.79
CA LEU A 591 5.56 -25.07 -25.76
C LEU A 591 6.35 -25.40 -24.49
N GLU A 592 5.73 -25.96 -23.46
CA GLU A 592 6.41 -26.34 -22.21
C GLU A 592 6.29 -27.84 -21.93
N LYS A 593 5.07 -28.35 -21.75
CA LYS A 593 4.81 -29.74 -21.36
C LYS A 593 5.26 -30.73 -22.44
N THR A 594 4.93 -30.47 -23.70
CA THR A 594 5.31 -31.36 -24.81
C THR A 594 6.83 -31.47 -24.97
N PRO A 595 7.61 -30.37 -25.03
CA PRO A 595 9.08 -30.45 -25.01
C PRO A 595 9.65 -31.12 -23.74
N ALA A 596 9.10 -30.84 -22.56
CA ALA A 596 9.57 -31.46 -21.31
C ALA A 596 9.37 -32.99 -21.32
N GLU A 597 8.23 -33.46 -21.81
CA GLU A 597 7.91 -34.88 -21.93
C GLU A 597 8.86 -35.59 -22.91
N VAL A 598 9.13 -34.96 -24.06
CA VAL A 598 10.11 -35.45 -25.04
C VAL A 598 11.51 -35.52 -24.42
N ASN A 599 11.92 -34.49 -23.68
CA ASN A 599 13.22 -34.48 -22.99
C ASN A 599 13.31 -35.60 -21.94
N ALA A 600 12.24 -35.86 -21.18
CA ALA A 600 12.19 -36.95 -20.22
C ALA A 600 12.34 -38.32 -20.91
N TYR A 601 11.62 -38.53 -22.02
CA TYR A 601 11.75 -39.74 -22.84
C TYR A 601 13.18 -39.93 -23.38
N LEU A 602 13.78 -38.86 -23.91
CA LEU A 602 15.13 -38.91 -24.49
C LEU A 602 16.22 -39.10 -23.44
N SER A 603 16.02 -38.58 -22.22
CA SER A 603 17.00 -38.65 -21.12
C SER A 603 17.11 -40.06 -20.54
N ASN A 604 15.98 -40.74 -20.29
CA ASN A 604 15.99 -42.11 -19.77
C ASN A 604 14.80 -42.95 -20.28
N ARG A 605 14.96 -43.53 -21.47
CA ARG A 605 13.92 -44.35 -22.12
C ARG A 605 13.44 -45.54 -21.28
N SER A 606 14.31 -46.17 -20.50
CA SER A 606 13.94 -47.36 -19.72
C SER A 606 13.04 -47.00 -18.55
N GLU A 607 13.34 -45.91 -17.87
CA GLU A 607 12.54 -45.38 -16.77
C GLU A 607 11.21 -44.84 -17.29
N TYR A 608 11.25 -44.05 -18.37
CA TYR A 608 10.05 -43.54 -19.03
C TYR A 608 9.09 -44.65 -19.46
N ASN A 609 9.59 -45.70 -20.11
CA ASN A 609 8.78 -46.86 -20.51
C ASN A 609 8.17 -47.59 -19.31
N SER A 610 8.88 -47.64 -18.17
CA SER A 610 8.35 -48.21 -16.93
C SER A 610 7.23 -47.33 -16.36
N ALA A 611 7.44 -46.01 -16.33
CA ALA A 611 6.45 -45.03 -15.87
C ALA A 611 5.17 -45.07 -16.71
N MET A 612 5.28 -45.14 -18.04
CA MET A 612 4.11 -45.21 -18.94
C MET A 612 3.30 -46.50 -18.77
N LYS A 613 3.93 -47.62 -18.41
CA LYS A 613 3.22 -48.87 -18.09
C LYS A 613 2.46 -48.81 -16.76
N THR A 614 2.85 -47.90 -15.87
CA THR A 614 2.20 -47.69 -14.57
C THR A 614 1.19 -46.56 -14.56
N ALA A 615 1.26 -45.64 -15.53
CA ALA A 615 0.30 -44.55 -15.69
C ALA A 615 -1.06 -45.07 -16.18
N GLY A 616 -2.12 -44.30 -15.96
CA GLY A 616 -3.44 -44.63 -16.50
C GLY A 616 -3.46 -44.54 -18.03
N ASP A 617 -4.19 -45.44 -18.69
CA ASP A 617 -4.17 -45.60 -20.16
C ASP A 617 -4.35 -44.29 -20.95
N ALA A 618 -5.27 -43.42 -20.51
CA ALA A 618 -5.52 -42.14 -21.18
C ALA A 618 -4.33 -41.18 -21.08
N GLN A 619 -3.70 -41.10 -19.89
CA GLN A 619 -2.52 -40.26 -19.66
C GLN A 619 -1.30 -40.81 -20.42
N ALA A 620 -1.08 -42.13 -20.36
CA ALA A 620 0.02 -42.77 -21.07
C ALA A 620 -0.10 -42.54 -22.59
N ARG A 621 -1.32 -42.63 -23.12
CA ARG A 621 -1.59 -42.36 -24.54
C ARG A 621 -1.28 -40.91 -24.91
N ASP A 622 -1.81 -39.94 -24.16
CA ASP A 622 -1.60 -38.51 -24.42
C ASP A 622 -0.09 -38.16 -24.40
N ASN A 623 0.63 -38.64 -23.40
CA ASN A 623 2.07 -38.41 -23.28
C ASN A 623 2.86 -39.04 -24.44
N LEU A 624 2.53 -40.27 -24.85
CA LEU A 624 3.19 -40.93 -25.98
C LEU A 624 2.87 -40.27 -27.33
N GLU A 625 1.62 -39.82 -27.53
CA GLU A 625 1.21 -39.08 -28.73
C GLU A 625 2.04 -37.79 -28.85
N ARG A 626 2.18 -37.00 -27.79
CA ARG A 626 3.05 -35.80 -27.75
C ARG A 626 4.50 -36.09 -28.14
N VAL A 627 5.04 -37.21 -27.66
CA VAL A 627 6.42 -37.62 -27.99
C VAL A 627 6.56 -37.95 -29.46
N VAL A 628 5.58 -38.66 -30.04
CA VAL A 628 5.54 -38.99 -31.47
C VAL A 628 5.35 -37.74 -32.33
N GLU A 629 4.44 -36.85 -31.94
CA GLU A 629 4.17 -35.59 -32.64
C GLU A 629 5.44 -34.73 -32.74
N CYS A 630 6.12 -34.50 -31.63
CA CYS A 630 7.29 -33.66 -31.60
C CYS A 630 8.53 -34.28 -32.30
N LEU A 631 8.71 -35.60 -32.20
CA LEU A 631 9.91 -36.27 -32.73
C LEU A 631 9.78 -36.77 -34.18
N ASP A 632 8.55 -37.03 -34.64
CA ASP A 632 8.28 -37.68 -35.92
C ASP A 632 7.25 -36.91 -36.76
N SER A 633 5.97 -36.89 -36.38
CA SER A 633 4.90 -36.46 -37.29
C SER A 633 4.80 -34.95 -37.53
N GLU A 634 5.20 -34.12 -36.56
CA GLU A 634 5.16 -32.64 -36.64
C GLU A 634 6.54 -32.01 -36.46
N ARG A 635 7.60 -32.81 -36.62
CA ARG A 635 8.97 -32.34 -36.47
C ARG A 635 9.30 -31.29 -37.54
N CYS A 636 9.59 -30.07 -37.08
CA CYS A 636 10.02 -28.98 -37.95
C CYS A 636 11.55 -29.01 -38.16
N GLU A 637 12.02 -29.03 -39.41
CA GLU A 637 13.46 -28.98 -39.74
C GLU A 637 13.94 -27.57 -40.11
N SER A 638 13.01 -26.72 -40.55
CA SER A 638 13.25 -25.33 -40.94
C SER A 638 12.25 -24.38 -40.27
N PHE A 639 12.58 -23.08 -40.23
CA PHE A 639 11.64 -22.06 -39.77
C PHE A 639 10.36 -22.00 -40.62
N GLN A 640 10.44 -22.38 -41.90
CA GLN A 640 9.27 -22.43 -42.78
C GLN A 640 8.32 -23.58 -42.39
N ASP A 641 8.86 -24.69 -41.87
CA ASP A 641 8.05 -25.78 -41.32
C ASP A 641 7.35 -25.31 -40.05
N CYS A 642 8.04 -24.54 -39.18
CA CYS A 642 7.42 -23.94 -38.00
C CYS A 642 6.26 -22.98 -38.36
N ILE A 643 6.41 -22.19 -39.43
CA ILE A 643 5.31 -21.33 -39.93
C ILE A 643 4.14 -22.18 -40.42
N THR A 644 4.44 -23.29 -41.10
CA THR A 644 3.40 -24.20 -41.61
C THR A 644 2.67 -24.88 -40.46
N TRP A 645 3.41 -25.36 -39.46
CA TRP A 645 2.88 -25.94 -38.22
C TRP A 645 1.99 -24.95 -37.47
N ALA A 646 2.45 -23.71 -37.26
CA ALA A 646 1.67 -22.67 -36.58
C ALA A 646 0.40 -22.25 -37.34
N ARG A 647 0.24 -22.66 -38.61
CA ARG A 647 -0.93 -22.38 -39.43
C ARG A 647 -1.96 -23.52 -39.41
N LEU A 648 -1.55 -24.75 -39.09
CA LEU A 648 -2.45 -25.91 -38.94
C LEU A 648 -3.41 -25.66 -37.78
#